data_AF-A0A428PET1-F1
#
_entry.id   AF-A0A428PET1-F1
#
_cell.length_a   1.000
_cell.length_b   1.000
_cell.length_c   1.000
_cell.angle_alpha   90.00
_cell.angle_beta   90.00
_cell.angle_gamma   90.00
#
_symmetry.space_group_name_H-M   'P 1'
#
loop_
_entity.id
_entity.type
_entity.pdbx_description
1 polymer ?
#
loop_
_entity_poly.entity_id
_entity_poly.type
_entity_poly.pdbx_seq_one_letter_code
_entity_poly.pdbx_strand_id
1 'polypeptide(L)'
;MHLVGVKSMTLEQLKSYHSTKTDSLCPGHPEIENEGVEATTGPLGQGVANAVGLAMATKNLAATYNKPGYELVNNMTWCMIGDGCLQEGVGLEAVSLAGHWRLNNLCIIYDNSITCDGTADVANTEDMNAKMRTTGWNVLDVFDGDSDVAAIVNALIAARSSDKPTFINIRTTIGFGSSKAGNAKTHGAALGVDDVVNIKKSFGLDPSEHFHIPQDVYDLFSDVRTRGDAYEAEWQKTLQRYKKEDPVLGTEFGLRVAGKMPDDWTKCIPEKSELPAEPTASRKSAGIVTNILGERIKSFLVGTADLTPSCNVAFNNKVDFQSPDLRTACGLDENYSGRYIHYGIREHAMCAISNGLAAFNKGTFIPMTSSFFMFYLYAAPAVRMAALQGLQQIHIATHDSIGTGELREREASCTLNSPSPTQGTDDAENQPDLQGTADYQDTFPAPAETSVTFQLHDSIEIPQDDHPPNVDFAFAASPLARSQVSLLNISPFEWYDLLAQDAISQIQRWNDTSNGEPRWNFDESTLCRRQSPAPISTDAADSHAHHRHDDNLGASFLDQGLVDKPWNTTKSIELSAEDLGFFRYYTEIVGPILDLFDQERHFTNVVPHLALRNLGLLKAILAVAAKHMSLGLKAGQAGSSSSPEATTGSGQPSERSPTPAHMATQYYYETLQYLSQTPLYPSYAKSHEILATAIMIGTYEMFDADGTSTSGNWERHLRGAFWIQRSQDNDGESIDGLRRAVWWAWLRQDIWAAFRSGRPTLTIWRPLKRLEDLDSDELATRMVYICAKCVGFAALDKTSPDQDIRQRIEQGNRFLQALEDWYRVLPSSYKPVTVETKPDQTSKSETKFQSIWFHPPNHAGAMQMYHFARAIVLLNQPTTGGLNAYRQQQKCLNESLRMICSIANACREGKPAMAFVNVQAIFAVGQCVQMPEKQAELLDILDRMLEISKFPASGLVEELKKVWQE
;
A
#
# COMPACT_ATOMS: atom_id res chain seq x y z
N MET A 1 13.88 -34.33 -21.57
CA MET A 1 15.34 -34.25 -21.82
C MET A 1 15.99 -35.64 -21.95
N HIS A 2 15.84 -36.54 -20.95
CA HIS A 2 16.38 -37.90 -21.04
C HIS A 2 15.94 -38.66 -22.32
N LEU A 3 14.63 -38.75 -22.56
CA LEU A 3 14.06 -39.50 -23.70
C LEU A 3 14.52 -38.99 -25.08
N VAL A 4 14.81 -37.69 -25.20
CA VAL A 4 15.29 -37.08 -26.46
C VAL A 4 16.82 -37.15 -26.62
N GLY A 5 17.52 -37.76 -25.66
CA GLY A 5 18.95 -38.08 -25.79
C GLY A 5 19.92 -36.95 -25.42
N VAL A 6 19.53 -36.00 -24.56
CA VAL A 6 20.48 -35.02 -23.99
C VAL A 6 21.56 -35.78 -23.22
N LYS A 7 22.83 -35.60 -23.61
CA LYS A 7 23.95 -36.46 -23.18
C LYS A 7 24.16 -36.45 -21.67
N SER A 8 24.06 -35.27 -21.06
CA SER A 8 24.21 -35.07 -19.63
C SER A 8 23.04 -35.62 -18.81
N MET A 9 21.82 -35.69 -19.38
CA MET A 9 20.60 -36.11 -18.68
C MET A 9 20.33 -37.62 -18.82
N THR A 10 21.16 -38.42 -18.15
CA THR A 10 20.99 -39.88 -18.09
C THR A 10 19.85 -40.31 -17.15
N LEU A 11 19.42 -41.57 -17.21
CA LEU A 11 18.42 -42.11 -16.27
C LEU A 11 18.92 -42.05 -14.81
N GLU A 12 20.23 -42.22 -14.60
CA GLU A 12 20.83 -42.11 -13.27
C GLU A 12 20.82 -40.68 -12.73
N GLN A 13 20.94 -39.67 -13.59
CA GLN A 13 20.74 -38.27 -13.22
C GLN A 13 19.27 -37.99 -12.91
N LEU A 14 18.32 -38.53 -13.68
CA LEU A 14 16.89 -38.38 -13.36
C LEU A 14 16.55 -38.98 -11.98
N LYS A 15 17.14 -40.12 -11.63
CA LYS A 15 16.99 -40.76 -10.31
C LYS A 15 17.59 -39.95 -9.17
N SER A 16 18.46 -38.97 -9.43
CA SER A 16 19.06 -38.12 -8.39
C SER A 16 18.22 -36.90 -8.03
N TYR A 17 17.01 -36.77 -8.58
CA TYR A 17 16.03 -35.74 -8.18
C TYR A 17 15.79 -35.76 -6.67
N HIS A 18 15.87 -34.58 -6.03
CA HIS A 18 15.82 -34.42 -4.56
C HIS A 18 16.84 -35.21 -3.73
N SER A 19 17.91 -35.71 -4.35
CA SER A 19 19.02 -36.30 -3.59
C SER A 19 19.93 -35.24 -2.96
N THR A 20 20.75 -35.64 -1.99
CA THR A 20 21.79 -34.79 -1.38
C THR A 20 23.07 -34.69 -2.22
N LYS A 21 23.07 -35.28 -3.42
CA LYS A 21 24.23 -35.29 -4.32
C LYS A 21 24.47 -33.90 -4.90
N THR A 22 25.66 -33.38 -4.71
CA THR A 22 26.09 -32.07 -5.25
C THR A 22 26.35 -32.09 -6.75
N ASP A 23 26.53 -33.26 -7.35
CA ASP A 23 26.72 -33.49 -8.79
C ASP A 23 25.42 -33.86 -9.52
N SER A 24 24.26 -33.73 -8.85
CA SER A 24 22.94 -33.93 -9.45
C SER A 24 22.60 -32.77 -10.39
N LEU A 25 22.18 -33.10 -11.62
CA LEU A 25 21.65 -32.14 -12.61
C LEU A 25 20.11 -32.03 -12.55
N CYS A 26 19.49 -32.61 -11.52
CA CYS A 26 18.04 -32.60 -11.30
C CYS A 26 17.70 -31.90 -9.96
N PRO A 27 17.95 -30.58 -9.83
CA PRO A 27 17.47 -29.80 -8.70
C PRO A 27 15.94 -29.72 -8.63
N GLY A 28 15.41 -29.22 -7.52
CA GLY A 28 13.97 -29.06 -7.31
C GLY A 28 13.27 -28.14 -8.32
N HIS A 29 14.02 -27.21 -8.92
CA HIS A 29 13.57 -26.31 -10.00
C HIS A 29 14.65 -26.24 -11.09
N PRO A 30 14.31 -26.07 -12.37
CA PRO A 30 15.29 -26.04 -13.46
C PRO A 30 16.29 -24.88 -13.34
N GLU A 31 17.56 -25.15 -13.60
CA GLU A 31 18.64 -24.15 -13.58
C GLU A 31 19.40 -24.15 -14.93
N ILE A 32 19.67 -22.95 -15.48
CA ILE A 32 20.21 -22.71 -16.84
C ILE A 32 21.59 -23.34 -17.09
N GLU A 33 22.33 -23.67 -16.04
CA GLU A 33 23.65 -24.30 -16.10
C GLU A 33 23.57 -25.72 -16.68
N ASN A 34 22.39 -26.33 -16.65
CA ASN A 34 22.16 -27.67 -17.16
C ASN A 34 21.84 -27.64 -18.66
N GLU A 35 22.57 -28.43 -19.45
CA GLU A 35 22.40 -28.53 -20.91
C GLU A 35 20.93 -28.80 -21.28
N GLY A 36 20.32 -27.91 -22.06
CA GLY A 36 18.92 -28.02 -22.51
C GLY A 36 17.90 -27.35 -21.58
N VAL A 37 18.35 -26.63 -20.56
CA VAL A 37 17.53 -25.68 -19.79
C VAL A 37 17.81 -24.26 -20.28
N GLU A 38 16.80 -23.61 -20.87
CA GLU A 38 16.96 -22.27 -21.49
C GLU A 38 16.98 -21.12 -20.48
N ALA A 39 16.39 -21.30 -19.30
CA ALA A 39 16.34 -20.31 -18.23
C ALA A 39 16.10 -20.97 -16.87
N THR A 40 16.65 -20.39 -15.81
CA THR A 40 16.34 -20.80 -14.42
C THR A 40 14.95 -20.30 -14.05
N THR A 41 14.09 -21.20 -13.58
CA THR A 41 12.70 -20.90 -13.21
C THR A 41 12.40 -21.40 -11.79
N GLY A 42 11.13 -21.33 -11.36
CA GLY A 42 10.70 -21.64 -9.99
C GLY A 42 9.93 -20.47 -9.38
N PRO A 43 10.54 -19.27 -9.27
CA PRO A 43 9.78 -18.06 -8.97
C PRO A 43 8.75 -17.81 -10.08
N LEU A 44 7.47 -17.91 -9.72
CA LEU A 44 6.35 -17.87 -10.66
C LEU A 44 6.32 -16.55 -11.43
N GLY A 45 5.78 -16.58 -12.65
CA GLY A 45 5.70 -15.41 -13.55
C GLY A 45 7.01 -15.04 -14.26
N GLN A 46 8.19 -15.31 -13.70
CA GLN A 46 9.49 -15.00 -14.33
C GLN A 46 9.67 -15.70 -15.68
N GLY A 47 9.29 -16.98 -15.77
CA GLY A 47 9.41 -17.78 -16.99
C GLY A 47 8.59 -17.23 -18.16
N VAL A 48 7.44 -16.59 -17.88
CA VAL A 48 6.64 -15.89 -18.89
C VAL A 48 7.45 -14.73 -19.49
N ALA A 49 8.00 -13.88 -18.63
CA ALA A 49 8.80 -12.74 -19.06
C ALA A 49 10.10 -13.18 -19.78
N ASN A 50 10.76 -14.24 -19.32
CA ASN A 50 11.93 -14.78 -20.02
C ASN A 50 11.56 -15.27 -21.42
N ALA A 51 10.43 -15.97 -21.57
CA ALA A 51 9.94 -16.43 -22.88
C ALA A 51 9.65 -15.27 -23.84
N VAL A 52 9.10 -14.16 -23.33
CA VAL A 52 8.95 -12.92 -24.11
C VAL A 52 10.32 -12.41 -24.59
N GLY A 53 11.33 -12.38 -23.73
CA GLY A 53 12.70 -12.02 -24.10
C GLY A 53 13.31 -12.93 -25.17
N LEU A 54 13.14 -14.25 -25.06
CA LEU A 54 13.60 -15.22 -26.07
C LEU A 54 12.90 -15.00 -27.43
N ALA A 55 11.59 -14.72 -27.40
CA ALA A 55 10.83 -14.42 -28.62
C ALA A 55 11.28 -13.12 -29.27
N MET A 56 11.56 -12.07 -28.48
CA MET A 56 12.13 -10.81 -28.95
C MET A 56 13.51 -10.99 -29.58
N ALA A 57 14.39 -11.76 -28.95
CA ALA A 57 15.72 -12.08 -29.48
C ALA A 57 15.63 -12.68 -30.89
N THR A 58 14.74 -13.66 -31.07
CA THR A 58 14.49 -14.28 -32.37
C THR A 58 14.00 -13.26 -33.41
N LYS A 59 13.01 -12.42 -33.06
CA LYS A 59 12.50 -11.36 -33.95
C LYS A 59 13.59 -10.37 -34.35
N ASN A 60 14.43 -9.96 -33.40
CA ASN A 60 15.50 -9.00 -33.66
C ASN A 60 16.57 -9.57 -34.59
N LEU A 61 17.06 -10.80 -34.33
CA LEU A 61 18.03 -11.44 -35.21
C LEU A 61 17.44 -11.69 -36.60
N ALA A 62 16.21 -12.21 -36.67
CA ALA A 62 15.53 -12.47 -37.95
C ALA A 62 15.42 -11.19 -38.78
N ALA A 63 14.95 -10.10 -38.19
CA ALA A 63 14.82 -8.81 -38.87
C ALA A 63 16.18 -8.21 -39.30
N THR A 64 17.27 -8.54 -38.61
CA THR A 64 18.61 -8.04 -38.92
C THR A 64 19.34 -8.87 -39.98
N TYR A 65 19.16 -10.19 -39.98
CA TYR A 65 20.02 -11.11 -40.76
C TYR A 65 19.28 -11.99 -41.77
N ASN A 66 17.96 -12.15 -41.69
CA ASN A 66 17.26 -12.91 -42.72
C ASN A 66 17.21 -12.11 -44.02
N LYS A 67 17.36 -12.81 -45.15
CA LYS A 67 17.23 -12.26 -46.50
C LYS A 67 16.38 -13.18 -47.37
N PRO A 68 15.83 -12.71 -48.51
CA PRO A 68 15.16 -13.60 -49.46
C PRO A 68 16.05 -14.80 -49.82
N GLY A 69 15.54 -16.01 -49.59
CA GLY A 69 16.28 -17.27 -49.82
C GLY A 69 17.24 -17.69 -48.70
N TYR A 70 17.38 -16.90 -47.63
CA TYR A 70 18.26 -17.16 -46.49
C TYR A 70 17.54 -16.86 -45.17
N GLU A 71 16.83 -17.85 -44.66
CA GLU A 71 16.15 -17.79 -43.36
C GLU A 71 17.08 -18.35 -42.27
N LEU A 72 17.90 -17.50 -41.68
CA LEU A 72 18.90 -17.91 -40.69
C LEU A 72 18.31 -18.05 -39.29
N VAL A 73 17.28 -17.26 -38.96
CA VAL A 73 16.64 -17.30 -37.64
C VAL A 73 15.12 -17.31 -37.82
N ASN A 74 14.48 -18.36 -37.34
CA ASN A 74 13.02 -18.54 -37.43
C ASN A 74 12.44 -19.39 -36.28
N ASN A 75 13.16 -19.45 -35.15
CA ASN A 75 12.77 -20.26 -34.01
C ASN A 75 11.45 -19.77 -33.38
N MET A 76 10.74 -20.71 -32.75
CA MET A 76 9.55 -20.43 -31.97
C MET A 76 9.80 -20.73 -30.49
N THR A 77 9.36 -19.84 -29.62
CA THR A 77 9.43 -19.98 -28.18
C THR A 77 8.15 -20.61 -27.64
N TRP A 78 8.29 -21.74 -26.95
CA TRP A 78 7.19 -22.42 -26.26
C TRP A 78 7.36 -22.27 -24.76
N CYS A 79 6.33 -21.79 -24.06
CA CYS A 79 6.37 -21.53 -22.62
C CYS A 79 5.19 -22.23 -21.94
N MET A 80 5.47 -23.18 -21.04
CA MET A 80 4.43 -23.84 -20.26
C MET A 80 4.30 -23.17 -18.89
N ILE A 81 3.08 -22.90 -18.47
CA ILE A 81 2.77 -22.19 -17.22
C ILE A 81 1.54 -22.77 -16.52
N GLY A 82 1.46 -22.53 -15.21
CA GLY A 82 0.27 -22.80 -14.40
C GLY A 82 -0.44 -21.52 -13.93
N ASP A 83 -1.53 -21.67 -13.17
CA ASP A 83 -2.31 -20.58 -12.58
C ASP A 83 -1.46 -19.54 -11.86
N GLY A 84 -0.52 -19.99 -11.03
CA GLY A 84 0.33 -19.11 -10.23
C GLY A 84 1.15 -18.12 -11.07
N CYS A 85 1.57 -18.50 -12.29
CA CYS A 85 2.33 -17.60 -13.16
C CYS A 85 1.52 -16.41 -13.68
N LEU A 86 0.20 -16.54 -13.79
CA LEU A 86 -0.69 -15.48 -14.28
C LEU A 86 -1.35 -14.68 -13.15
N GLN A 87 -1.21 -15.12 -11.89
CA GLN A 87 -1.50 -14.31 -10.71
C GLN A 87 -0.35 -13.34 -10.37
N GLU A 88 0.87 -13.66 -10.80
CA GLU A 88 2.05 -12.82 -10.62
C GLU A 88 2.07 -11.61 -11.57
N GLY A 89 2.26 -10.42 -11.00
CA GLY A 89 2.22 -9.15 -11.75
C GLY A 89 3.22 -9.09 -12.92
N VAL A 90 4.43 -9.63 -12.74
CA VAL A 90 5.46 -9.70 -13.79
C VAL A 90 5.02 -10.51 -15.02
N GLY A 91 4.24 -11.58 -14.81
CA GLY A 91 3.71 -12.38 -15.90
C GLY A 91 2.70 -11.59 -16.72
N LEU A 92 1.81 -10.86 -16.05
CA LEU A 92 0.79 -10.02 -16.69
C LEU A 92 1.39 -8.81 -17.42
N GLU A 93 2.40 -8.15 -16.83
CA GLU A 93 3.16 -7.09 -17.48
C GLU A 93 3.79 -7.58 -18.80
N ALA A 94 4.43 -8.75 -18.78
CA ALA A 94 5.08 -9.34 -19.95
C ALA A 94 4.07 -9.80 -21.02
N VAL A 95 2.95 -10.40 -20.63
CA VAL A 95 1.85 -10.78 -21.54
C VAL A 95 1.30 -9.57 -22.29
N SER A 96 1.12 -8.45 -21.59
CA SER A 96 0.66 -7.19 -22.19
C SER A 96 1.65 -6.69 -23.25
N LEU A 97 2.96 -6.70 -22.95
CA LEU A 97 4.00 -6.28 -23.88
C LEU A 97 4.14 -7.21 -25.09
N ALA A 98 4.08 -8.52 -24.90
CA ALA A 98 4.19 -9.49 -26.00
C ALA A 98 3.05 -9.37 -27.01
N GLY A 99 1.83 -9.12 -26.53
CA GLY A 99 0.67 -8.84 -27.37
C GLY A 99 0.82 -7.51 -28.13
N HIS A 100 1.27 -6.46 -27.44
CA HIS A 100 1.58 -5.16 -28.06
C HIS A 100 2.60 -5.29 -29.20
N TRP A 101 3.71 -6.00 -28.96
CA TRP A 101 4.76 -6.24 -29.96
C TRP A 101 4.41 -7.31 -30.99
N ARG A 102 3.23 -7.94 -30.92
CA ARG A 102 2.76 -9.00 -31.84
C ARG A 102 3.79 -10.12 -32.04
N LEU A 103 4.35 -10.64 -30.95
CA LEU A 103 5.37 -11.70 -30.98
C LEU A 103 4.78 -13.06 -31.40
N ASN A 104 4.44 -13.22 -32.68
CA ASN A 104 3.79 -14.44 -33.19
C ASN A 104 4.65 -15.71 -33.20
N ASN A 105 5.93 -15.58 -32.84
CA ASN A 105 6.83 -16.70 -32.57
C ASN A 105 6.83 -17.09 -31.08
N LEU A 106 5.87 -16.63 -30.28
CA LEU A 106 5.67 -17.02 -28.89
C LEU A 106 4.33 -17.76 -28.74
N CYS A 107 4.40 -18.93 -28.10
CA CYS A 107 3.22 -19.65 -27.64
C CYS A 107 3.32 -19.95 -26.15
N ILE A 108 2.31 -19.50 -25.40
CA ILE A 108 2.10 -19.88 -24.01
C ILE A 108 1.12 -21.04 -23.96
N ILE A 109 1.50 -22.11 -23.28
CA ILE A 109 0.67 -23.29 -22.99
C ILE A 109 0.31 -23.20 -21.51
N TYR A 110 -0.97 -23.02 -21.23
CA TYR A 110 -1.50 -22.80 -19.90
C TYR A 110 -2.20 -24.04 -19.39
N ASP A 111 -1.71 -24.53 -18.26
CA ASP A 111 -2.30 -25.57 -17.44
C ASP A 111 -3.06 -24.93 -16.27
N ASN A 112 -4.33 -25.29 -16.08
CA ASN A 112 -5.21 -24.63 -15.11
C ASN A 112 -5.88 -25.64 -14.17
N SER A 113 -6.26 -25.17 -12.99
CA SER A 113 -7.41 -25.58 -12.15
C SER A 113 -7.09 -25.49 -10.65
N ILE A 114 -5.87 -25.84 -10.26
CA ILE A 114 -5.47 -26.06 -8.86
C ILE A 114 -4.16 -25.35 -8.54
N THR A 115 -4.12 -24.66 -7.39
CA THR A 115 -2.94 -24.06 -6.77
C THR A 115 -2.61 -24.79 -5.45
N CYS A 116 -1.56 -24.34 -4.74
CA CYS A 116 -1.20 -24.89 -3.43
C CYS A 116 -2.36 -24.87 -2.41
N ASP A 117 -3.21 -23.84 -2.47
CA ASP A 117 -4.26 -23.59 -1.48
C ASP A 117 -5.59 -24.27 -1.82
N GLY A 118 -5.72 -24.86 -3.00
CA GLY A 118 -6.96 -25.49 -3.47
C GLY A 118 -7.24 -25.22 -4.92
N THR A 119 -8.52 -25.14 -5.28
CA THR A 119 -8.95 -24.68 -6.59
C THR A 119 -8.54 -23.22 -6.81
N ALA A 120 -8.15 -22.88 -8.04
CA ALA A 120 -7.63 -21.55 -8.35
C ALA A 120 -8.63 -20.42 -8.05
N ASP A 121 -9.93 -20.70 -8.07
CA ASP A 121 -11.03 -19.77 -7.77
C ASP A 121 -11.09 -19.28 -6.33
N VAL A 122 -10.35 -19.89 -5.40
CA VAL A 122 -10.16 -19.36 -4.04
C VAL A 122 -9.54 -17.96 -4.08
N ALA A 123 -8.70 -17.67 -5.07
CA ALA A 123 -8.01 -16.38 -5.20
C ALA A 123 -8.04 -15.77 -6.61
N ASN A 124 -8.52 -16.50 -7.62
CA ASN A 124 -8.57 -16.04 -9.01
C ASN A 124 -9.80 -16.56 -9.76
N THR A 125 -10.75 -15.67 -10.05
CA THR A 125 -11.96 -15.95 -10.82
C THR A 125 -11.99 -15.25 -12.19
N GLU A 126 -10.83 -14.78 -12.65
CA GLU A 126 -10.72 -14.04 -13.91
C GLU A 126 -10.96 -14.92 -15.14
N ASP A 127 -11.64 -14.39 -16.16
CA ASP A 127 -11.68 -15.03 -17.48
C ASP A 127 -10.33 -14.83 -18.19
N MET A 128 -9.44 -15.81 -18.02
CA MET A 128 -8.10 -15.74 -18.59
C MET A 128 -8.12 -15.70 -20.12
N ASN A 129 -9.03 -16.44 -20.76
CA ASN A 129 -9.12 -16.43 -22.22
C ASN A 129 -9.55 -15.06 -22.73
N ALA A 130 -10.55 -14.41 -22.09
CA ALA A 130 -10.96 -13.05 -22.44
C ALA A 130 -9.86 -12.03 -22.16
N LYS A 131 -9.14 -12.16 -21.03
CA LYS A 131 -7.98 -11.32 -20.71
C LYS A 131 -6.91 -11.42 -21.81
N MET A 132 -6.53 -12.63 -22.22
CA MET A 132 -5.53 -12.85 -23.27
C MET A 132 -5.97 -12.30 -24.64
N ARG A 133 -7.24 -12.49 -25.02
CA ARG A 133 -7.78 -11.89 -26.26
C ARG A 133 -7.68 -10.37 -26.23
N THR A 134 -8.02 -9.76 -25.09
CA THR A 134 -8.00 -8.30 -24.90
C THR A 134 -6.58 -7.73 -24.95
N THR A 135 -5.58 -8.50 -24.51
CA THR A 135 -4.17 -8.11 -24.62
C THR A 135 -3.56 -8.40 -25.99
N GLY A 136 -4.33 -8.85 -26.98
CA GLY A 136 -3.89 -8.99 -28.37
C GLY A 136 -3.37 -10.38 -28.74
N TRP A 137 -3.69 -11.41 -27.97
CA TRP A 137 -3.26 -12.79 -28.24
C TRP A 137 -4.29 -13.55 -29.09
N ASN A 138 -3.79 -14.50 -29.88
CA ASN A 138 -4.60 -15.59 -30.40
C ASN A 138 -4.87 -16.58 -29.25
N VAL A 139 -6.12 -17.02 -29.07
CA VAL A 139 -6.50 -17.90 -27.95
C VAL A 139 -7.13 -19.17 -28.48
N LEU A 140 -6.57 -20.31 -28.09
CA LEU A 140 -7.04 -21.65 -28.42
C LEU A 140 -7.40 -22.40 -27.14
N ASP A 141 -8.45 -23.22 -27.17
CA ASP A 141 -8.88 -24.06 -26.06
C ASP A 141 -8.72 -25.54 -26.42
N VAL A 142 -8.15 -26.31 -25.50
CA VAL A 142 -8.15 -27.77 -25.52
C VAL A 142 -8.88 -28.22 -24.26
N PHE A 143 -10.08 -28.77 -24.42
CA PHE A 143 -10.98 -29.09 -23.31
C PHE A 143 -10.64 -30.42 -22.62
N ASP A 144 -9.97 -31.34 -23.32
CA ASP A 144 -9.48 -32.61 -22.78
C ASP A 144 -7.95 -32.65 -22.95
N GLY A 145 -7.24 -32.07 -21.98
CA GLY A 145 -5.79 -32.11 -21.90
C GLY A 145 -5.23 -33.41 -21.34
N ASP A 146 -6.08 -34.24 -20.73
CA ASP A 146 -5.66 -35.50 -20.09
C ASP A 146 -5.40 -36.60 -21.13
N SER A 147 -6.19 -36.62 -22.23
CA SER A 147 -6.13 -37.72 -23.19
C SER A 147 -6.15 -37.33 -24.68
N ASP A 148 -6.59 -36.13 -25.06
CA ASP A 148 -6.68 -35.73 -26.47
C ASP A 148 -5.37 -35.14 -27.01
N VAL A 149 -4.39 -36.02 -27.21
CA VAL A 149 -3.09 -35.66 -27.81
C VAL A 149 -3.26 -35.02 -29.19
N ALA A 150 -4.27 -35.43 -29.97
CA ALA A 150 -4.51 -34.89 -31.30
C ALA A 150 -4.96 -33.42 -31.24
N ALA A 151 -5.85 -33.07 -30.33
CA ALA A 151 -6.26 -31.68 -30.11
C ALA A 151 -5.07 -30.80 -29.67
N ILE A 152 -4.22 -31.29 -28.77
CA ILE A 152 -3.01 -30.57 -28.34
C ILE A 152 -2.09 -30.33 -29.54
N VAL A 153 -1.78 -31.37 -30.33
CA VAL A 153 -0.93 -31.25 -31.52
C VAL A 153 -1.52 -30.28 -32.54
N ASN A 154 -2.83 -30.34 -32.79
CA ASN A 154 -3.51 -29.41 -33.69
C ASN A 154 -3.42 -27.96 -33.20
N ALA A 155 -3.56 -27.72 -31.90
CA ALA A 155 -3.41 -26.39 -31.32
C ALA A 155 -1.97 -25.86 -31.45
N LEU A 156 -0.95 -26.70 -31.23
CA LEU A 156 0.45 -26.35 -31.44
C LEU A 156 0.76 -26.05 -32.92
N ILE A 157 0.18 -26.79 -33.86
CA ILE A 157 0.31 -26.51 -35.30
C ILE A 157 -0.36 -25.19 -35.67
N ALA A 158 -1.56 -24.92 -35.13
CA ALA A 158 -2.27 -23.66 -35.35
C ALA A 158 -1.49 -22.46 -34.80
N ALA A 159 -0.86 -22.60 -33.62
CA ALA A 159 -0.04 -21.55 -33.01
C ALA A 159 1.12 -21.12 -33.92
N ARG A 160 1.76 -22.05 -34.65
CA ARG A 160 2.84 -21.74 -35.61
C ARG A 160 2.39 -20.90 -36.81
N SER A 161 1.09 -20.92 -37.12
CA SER A 161 0.51 -20.23 -38.28
C SER A 161 -0.10 -18.87 -37.93
N SER A 162 -0.09 -18.50 -36.65
CA SER A 162 -0.70 -17.26 -36.14
C SER A 162 0.12 -16.02 -36.54
N ASP A 163 -0.57 -14.89 -36.72
CA ASP A 163 0.01 -13.55 -36.87
C ASP A 163 0.20 -12.82 -35.52
N LYS A 164 -0.27 -13.43 -34.43
CA LYS A 164 -0.21 -12.95 -33.04
C LYS A 164 0.47 -13.97 -32.13
N PRO A 165 1.01 -13.57 -30.96
CA PRO A 165 1.39 -14.55 -29.94
C PRO A 165 0.17 -15.41 -29.58
N THR A 166 0.38 -16.70 -29.33
CA THR A 166 -0.70 -17.65 -29.08
C THR A 166 -0.74 -18.11 -27.63
N PHE A 167 -1.93 -18.15 -27.05
CA PHE A 167 -2.22 -18.70 -25.74
C PHE A 167 -3.10 -19.94 -25.93
N ILE A 168 -2.61 -21.09 -25.53
CA ILE A 168 -3.35 -22.35 -25.57
C ILE A 168 -3.76 -22.68 -24.14
N ASN A 169 -5.04 -22.59 -23.86
CA ASN A 169 -5.64 -23.02 -22.60
C ASN A 169 -5.92 -24.52 -22.68
N ILE A 170 -5.12 -25.33 -21.99
CA ILE A 170 -5.26 -26.78 -21.93
C ILE A 170 -5.84 -27.14 -20.56
N ARG A 171 -7.05 -27.69 -20.55
CA ARG A 171 -7.72 -28.13 -19.32
C ARG A 171 -7.23 -29.50 -18.94
N THR A 172 -6.50 -29.60 -17.84
CA THR A 172 -5.98 -30.87 -17.33
C THR A 172 -6.52 -31.17 -15.94
N THR A 173 -6.44 -32.43 -15.53
CA THR A 173 -6.65 -32.84 -14.16
C THR A 173 -5.29 -32.99 -13.46
N ILE A 174 -4.96 -32.10 -12.52
CA ILE A 174 -3.72 -32.24 -11.73
C ILE A 174 -3.65 -33.62 -11.06
N GLY A 175 -2.51 -34.30 -11.19
CA GLY A 175 -2.33 -35.65 -10.64
C GLY A 175 -3.20 -36.71 -11.35
N PHE A 176 -3.56 -36.52 -12.62
CA PHE A 176 -4.36 -37.47 -13.41
C PHE A 176 -3.93 -38.94 -13.17
N GLY A 177 -4.93 -39.79 -12.86
CA GLY A 177 -4.74 -41.20 -12.50
C GLY A 177 -4.50 -41.48 -11.00
N SER A 178 -4.13 -40.47 -10.19
CA SER A 178 -4.04 -40.57 -8.74
C SER A 178 -5.43 -40.72 -8.10
N SER A 179 -5.51 -41.39 -6.96
CA SER A 179 -6.71 -41.36 -6.10
C SER A 179 -7.03 -39.96 -5.55
N LYS A 180 -6.08 -39.03 -5.65
CA LYS A 180 -6.17 -37.62 -5.24
C LYS A 180 -6.22 -36.67 -6.44
N ALA A 181 -6.46 -37.15 -7.65
CA ALA A 181 -6.53 -36.32 -8.85
C ALA A 181 -7.52 -35.15 -8.67
N GLY A 182 -7.16 -33.98 -9.22
CA GLY A 182 -7.95 -32.75 -9.07
C GLY A 182 -7.86 -32.09 -7.68
N ASN A 183 -6.88 -32.46 -6.85
CA ASN A 183 -6.73 -31.93 -5.50
C ASN A 183 -5.35 -31.29 -5.28
N ALA A 184 -5.28 -30.18 -4.53
CA ALA A 184 -4.03 -29.50 -4.19
C ALA A 184 -2.98 -30.42 -3.51
N LYS A 185 -3.42 -31.51 -2.87
CA LYS A 185 -2.52 -32.52 -2.28
C LYS A 185 -1.63 -33.24 -3.30
N THR A 186 -1.93 -33.19 -4.60
CA THR A 186 -1.05 -33.76 -5.65
C THR A 186 -0.03 -32.75 -6.18
N HIS A 187 -0.05 -31.49 -5.74
CA HIS A 187 0.79 -30.43 -6.29
C HIS A 187 2.26 -30.52 -5.83
N GLY A 188 2.49 -30.53 -4.51
CA GLY A 188 3.84 -30.32 -3.94
C GLY A 188 4.36 -31.44 -3.06
N ALA A 189 3.72 -32.61 -3.06
CA ALA A 189 4.07 -33.73 -2.18
C ALA A 189 4.16 -35.06 -2.93
N ALA A 190 5.01 -35.97 -2.45
CA ALA A 190 5.07 -37.33 -2.96
C ALA A 190 3.71 -38.04 -2.77
N LEU A 191 3.24 -38.73 -3.81
CA LEU A 191 1.90 -39.36 -3.83
C LEU A 191 1.74 -40.49 -2.78
N GLY A 192 2.85 -41.16 -2.45
CA GLY A 192 2.90 -42.33 -1.59
C GLY A 192 2.89 -43.64 -2.38
N VAL A 193 3.38 -44.72 -1.77
CA VAL A 193 3.59 -46.02 -2.43
C VAL A 193 2.28 -46.60 -2.96
N ASP A 194 1.23 -46.59 -2.16
CA ASP A 194 -0.06 -47.19 -2.52
C ASP A 194 -0.71 -46.50 -3.73
N ASP A 195 -0.62 -45.16 -3.76
CA ASP A 195 -1.18 -44.37 -4.84
C ASP A 195 -0.40 -44.57 -6.15
N VAL A 196 0.93 -44.64 -6.07
CA VAL A 196 1.79 -45.00 -7.22
C VAL A 196 1.46 -46.40 -7.76
N VAL A 197 1.22 -47.38 -6.88
CA VAL A 197 0.81 -48.73 -7.28
C VAL A 197 -0.54 -48.70 -8.00
N ASN A 198 -1.49 -47.93 -7.51
CA ASN A 198 -2.81 -47.79 -8.13
C ASN A 198 -2.74 -47.12 -9.50
N ILE A 199 -1.96 -46.04 -9.63
CA ILE A 199 -1.69 -45.35 -10.90
C ILE A 199 -1.10 -46.31 -11.92
N LYS A 200 -0.06 -47.08 -11.54
CA LYS A 200 0.55 -48.04 -12.47
C LYS A 200 -0.48 -49.07 -12.95
N LYS A 201 -1.29 -49.62 -12.05
CA LYS A 201 -2.35 -50.58 -12.41
C LYS A 201 -3.40 -49.96 -13.35
N SER A 202 -3.83 -48.72 -13.11
CA SER A 202 -4.85 -48.07 -13.94
C SER A 202 -4.35 -47.77 -15.36
N PHE A 203 -3.04 -47.51 -15.51
CA PHE A 203 -2.38 -47.33 -16.81
C PHE A 203 -1.82 -48.63 -17.42
N GLY A 204 -2.07 -49.80 -16.82
CA GLY A 204 -1.60 -51.09 -17.35
C GLY A 204 -0.09 -51.33 -17.20
N LEU A 205 0.59 -50.62 -16.30
CA LEU A 205 1.99 -50.76 -15.97
C LEU A 205 2.21 -51.75 -14.80
N ASP A 206 3.37 -52.39 -14.73
CA ASP A 206 3.73 -53.28 -13.62
C ASP A 206 3.92 -52.47 -12.33
N PRO A 207 3.11 -52.70 -11.27
CA PRO A 207 3.20 -51.96 -10.03
C PRO A 207 4.54 -52.14 -9.29
N SER A 208 5.25 -53.24 -9.52
CA SER A 208 6.51 -53.61 -8.85
C SER A 208 7.75 -52.94 -9.44
N GLU A 209 7.68 -52.47 -10.68
CA GLU A 209 8.83 -51.88 -11.37
C GLU A 209 9.00 -50.40 -11.04
N HIS A 210 10.23 -49.94 -10.79
CA HIS A 210 10.54 -48.54 -10.53
C HIS A 210 11.52 -48.01 -11.57
N PHE A 211 11.28 -46.79 -12.06
CA PHE A 211 12.10 -46.17 -13.11
C PHE A 211 12.22 -47.02 -14.39
N HIS A 212 11.24 -47.91 -14.65
CA HIS A 212 11.15 -48.65 -15.90
C HIS A 212 10.53 -47.76 -16.97
N ILE A 213 11.23 -47.65 -18.09
CA ILE A 213 10.76 -46.97 -19.30
C ILE A 213 10.70 -48.05 -20.38
N PRO A 214 9.50 -48.41 -20.87
CA PRO A 214 9.33 -49.39 -21.94
C PRO A 214 10.10 -49.03 -23.22
N GLN A 215 10.55 -50.04 -23.97
CA GLN A 215 11.36 -49.84 -25.17
C GLN A 215 10.60 -49.09 -26.28
N ASP A 216 9.30 -49.32 -26.42
CA ASP A 216 8.45 -48.61 -27.40
C ASP A 216 8.39 -47.09 -27.13
N VAL A 217 8.52 -46.65 -25.88
CA VAL A 217 8.69 -45.24 -25.53
C VAL A 217 10.04 -44.72 -26.02
N TYR A 218 11.15 -45.45 -25.83
CA TYR A 218 12.43 -45.05 -26.40
C TYR A 218 12.40 -45.02 -27.93
N ASP A 219 11.73 -45.99 -28.56
CA ASP A 219 11.58 -46.08 -30.01
C ASP A 219 10.80 -44.88 -30.55
N LEU A 220 9.78 -44.41 -29.85
CA LEU A 220 9.00 -43.20 -30.20
C LEU A 220 9.87 -41.94 -30.30
N PHE A 221 10.90 -41.80 -29.45
CA PHE A 221 11.80 -40.64 -29.43
C PHE A 221 13.10 -40.86 -30.22
N SER A 222 13.31 -42.06 -30.77
CA SER A 222 14.60 -42.47 -31.36
C SER A 222 15.06 -41.59 -32.54
N ASP A 223 14.12 -41.01 -33.29
CA ASP A 223 14.41 -40.21 -34.47
C ASP A 223 14.72 -38.73 -34.15
N VAL A 224 14.40 -38.25 -32.94
CA VAL A 224 14.46 -36.82 -32.58
C VAL A 224 15.86 -36.26 -32.77
N ARG A 225 16.88 -36.99 -32.31
CA ARG A 225 18.28 -36.57 -32.41
C ARG A 225 18.75 -36.51 -33.87
N THR A 226 18.55 -37.58 -34.63
CA THR A 226 18.97 -37.64 -36.04
C THR A 226 18.25 -36.59 -36.89
N ARG A 227 16.97 -36.33 -36.60
CA ARG A 227 16.20 -35.26 -37.24
C ARG A 227 16.76 -33.87 -36.87
N GLY A 228 17.13 -33.65 -35.61
CA GLY A 228 17.82 -32.44 -35.15
C GLY A 228 19.15 -32.22 -35.85
N ASP A 229 20.01 -33.24 -35.90
CA ASP A 229 21.31 -33.20 -36.59
C ASP A 229 21.14 -32.84 -38.08
N ALA A 230 20.09 -33.35 -38.73
CA ALA A 230 19.77 -33.03 -40.12
C ALA A 230 19.32 -31.56 -40.29
N TYR A 231 18.48 -31.04 -39.40
CA TYR A 231 18.09 -29.63 -39.42
C TYR A 231 19.28 -28.70 -39.20
N GLU A 232 20.16 -29.01 -38.24
CA GLU A 232 21.37 -28.23 -38.02
C GLU A 232 22.31 -28.29 -39.22
N ALA A 233 22.54 -29.46 -39.80
CA ALA A 233 23.39 -29.60 -40.99
C ALA A 233 22.86 -28.77 -42.17
N GLU A 234 21.54 -28.72 -42.37
CA GLU A 234 20.94 -27.90 -43.43
C GLU A 234 21.03 -26.40 -43.13
N TRP A 235 20.83 -26.01 -41.86
CA TRP A 235 21.05 -24.64 -41.42
C TRP A 235 22.51 -24.20 -41.63
N GLN A 236 23.48 -25.05 -41.30
CA GLN A 236 24.91 -24.79 -41.51
C GLN A 236 25.25 -24.59 -42.99
N LYS A 237 24.67 -25.39 -43.90
CA LYS A 237 24.84 -25.18 -45.35
C LYS A 237 24.25 -23.83 -45.78
N THR A 238 23.09 -23.46 -45.25
CA THR A 238 22.45 -22.17 -45.54
C THR A 238 23.29 -21.00 -45.04
N LEU A 239 23.84 -21.10 -43.83
CA LEU A 239 24.78 -20.13 -43.27
C LEU A 239 26.07 -20.01 -44.10
N GLN A 240 26.62 -21.12 -44.58
CA GLN A 240 27.81 -21.10 -45.44
C GLN A 240 27.53 -20.42 -46.79
N ARG A 241 26.35 -20.65 -47.39
CA ARG A 241 25.93 -19.93 -48.61
C ARG A 241 25.74 -18.44 -48.31
N TYR A 242 25.07 -18.11 -47.20
CA TYR A 242 24.86 -16.74 -46.76
C TYR A 242 26.17 -15.96 -46.57
N LYS A 243 27.17 -16.57 -45.93
CA LYS A 243 28.51 -15.98 -45.75
C LYS A 243 29.26 -15.75 -47.07
N LYS A 244 28.96 -16.49 -48.12
CA LYS A 244 29.54 -16.26 -49.46
C LYS A 244 28.85 -15.11 -50.18
N GLU A 245 27.52 -15.01 -50.03
CA GLU A 245 26.71 -13.96 -50.62
C GLU A 245 26.96 -12.59 -49.96
N ASP A 246 27.01 -12.55 -48.63
CA ASP A 246 27.31 -11.36 -47.84
C ASP A 246 28.38 -11.67 -46.77
N PRO A 247 29.67 -11.58 -47.12
CA PRO A 247 30.76 -11.88 -46.21
C PRO A 247 30.79 -10.98 -44.98
N VAL A 248 30.35 -9.72 -45.10
CA VAL A 248 30.35 -8.75 -44.00
C VAL A 248 29.29 -9.13 -42.99
N LEU A 249 28.03 -9.22 -43.43
CA LEU A 249 26.90 -9.49 -42.55
C LEU A 249 26.93 -10.95 -42.05
N GLY A 250 27.44 -11.89 -42.84
CA GLY A 250 27.63 -13.29 -42.42
C GLY A 250 28.73 -13.48 -41.39
N THR A 251 29.81 -12.69 -41.45
CA THR A 251 30.85 -12.67 -40.40
C THR A 251 30.32 -12.03 -39.12
N GLU A 252 29.62 -10.90 -39.25
CA GLU A 252 29.03 -10.17 -38.13
C GLU A 252 27.96 -11.02 -37.41
N PHE A 253 27.07 -11.69 -38.14
CA PHE A 253 26.14 -12.68 -37.60
C PHE A 253 26.87 -13.77 -36.82
N GLY A 254 27.92 -14.35 -37.42
CA GLY A 254 28.71 -15.41 -36.80
C GLY A 254 29.40 -14.97 -35.50
N LEU A 255 29.89 -13.74 -35.41
CA LEU A 255 30.44 -13.18 -34.18
C LEU A 255 29.35 -12.94 -33.13
N ARG A 256 28.25 -12.32 -33.53
CA ARG A 256 27.14 -11.97 -32.63
C ARG A 256 26.51 -13.20 -32.00
N VAL A 257 26.14 -14.22 -32.77
CA VAL A 257 25.55 -15.46 -32.22
C VAL A 257 26.57 -16.34 -31.49
N ALA A 258 27.88 -16.09 -31.64
CA ALA A 258 28.90 -16.71 -30.82
C ALA A 258 29.15 -15.95 -29.50
N GLY A 259 28.41 -14.88 -29.23
CA GLY A 259 28.60 -14.02 -28.06
C GLY A 259 29.92 -13.26 -28.05
N LYS A 260 30.54 -13.05 -29.22
CA LYS A 260 31.84 -12.38 -29.33
C LYS A 260 31.65 -10.92 -29.73
N MET A 261 32.23 -10.03 -28.93
CA MET A 261 32.33 -8.60 -29.26
C MET A 261 33.36 -8.38 -30.38
N PRO A 262 33.25 -7.29 -31.17
CA PRO A 262 34.33 -6.88 -32.08
C PRO A 262 35.65 -6.66 -31.32
N ASP A 263 36.79 -7.05 -31.89
CA ASP A 263 38.09 -6.99 -31.21
C ASP A 263 38.46 -5.59 -30.70
N ASP A 264 38.00 -4.55 -31.39
CA ASP A 264 38.28 -3.15 -31.05
C ASP A 264 37.11 -2.41 -30.41
N TRP A 265 36.18 -3.14 -29.79
CA TRP A 265 35.02 -2.57 -29.11
C TRP A 265 35.39 -1.51 -28.06
N THR A 266 36.55 -1.62 -27.40
CA THR A 266 37.02 -0.67 -26.39
C THR A 266 37.25 0.73 -26.93
N LYS A 267 37.51 0.88 -28.24
CA LYS A 267 37.59 2.19 -28.91
C LYS A 267 36.25 2.94 -28.93
N CYS A 268 35.15 2.27 -28.58
CA CYS A 268 33.85 2.91 -28.40
C CYS A 268 33.71 3.58 -27.02
N ILE A 269 34.63 3.34 -26.09
CA ILE A 269 34.68 4.02 -24.80
C ILE A 269 35.50 5.30 -25.00
N PRO A 270 34.93 6.50 -24.74
CA PRO A 270 35.66 7.75 -24.85
C PRO A 270 36.88 7.78 -23.93
N GLU A 271 37.96 8.36 -24.43
CA GLU A 271 39.16 8.61 -23.62
C GLU A 271 38.85 9.64 -22.53
N LYS A 272 39.61 9.61 -21.43
CA LYS A 272 39.37 10.55 -20.31
C LYS A 272 39.41 12.02 -20.74
N SER A 273 40.23 12.37 -21.72
CA SER A 273 40.33 13.72 -22.28
C SER A 273 39.10 14.16 -23.09
N GLU A 274 38.27 13.22 -23.52
CA GLU A 274 37.04 13.46 -24.29
C GLU A 274 35.81 13.58 -23.37
N LEU A 275 35.95 13.22 -22.08
CA LEU A 275 34.90 13.40 -21.09
C LEU A 275 34.83 14.87 -20.61
N PRO A 276 33.64 15.38 -20.25
CA PRO A 276 33.49 16.75 -19.76
C PRO A 276 34.39 17.03 -18.54
N ALA A 277 35.13 18.13 -18.58
CA ALA A 277 35.91 18.61 -17.43
C ALA A 277 35.03 19.29 -16.36
N GLU A 278 33.88 19.83 -16.78
CA GLU A 278 32.92 20.49 -15.89
C GLU A 278 32.09 19.49 -15.08
N PRO A 279 31.63 19.86 -13.86
CA PRO A 279 30.75 19.04 -13.05
C PRO A 279 29.53 18.55 -13.86
N THR A 280 29.43 17.23 -14.03
CA THR A 280 28.42 16.58 -14.86
C THR A 280 27.72 15.48 -14.09
N ALA A 281 26.39 15.49 -14.07
CA ALA A 281 25.61 14.45 -13.40
C ALA A 281 25.94 13.06 -13.96
N SER A 282 26.10 12.06 -13.08
CA SER A 282 26.49 10.71 -13.46
C SER A 282 25.58 10.06 -14.51
N ARG A 283 24.27 10.36 -14.50
CA ARG A 283 23.32 9.94 -15.56
C ARG A 283 23.70 10.47 -16.95
N LYS A 284 24.21 11.70 -17.02
CA LYS A 284 24.65 12.32 -18.28
C LYS A 284 25.97 11.71 -18.73
N SER A 285 26.89 11.50 -17.81
CA SER A 285 28.16 10.81 -18.06
C SER A 285 27.96 9.36 -18.50
N ALA A 286 27.01 8.63 -17.91
CA ALA A 286 26.64 7.29 -18.34
C ALA A 286 26.18 7.29 -19.80
N GLY A 287 25.31 8.23 -20.17
CA GLY A 287 24.84 8.42 -21.55
C GLY A 287 25.96 8.64 -22.57
N ILE A 288 27.05 9.34 -22.20
CA ILE A 288 28.20 9.55 -23.10
C ILE A 288 28.82 8.23 -23.55
N VAL A 289 28.85 7.22 -22.68
CA VAL A 289 29.41 5.90 -22.99
C VAL A 289 28.33 4.98 -23.58
N THR A 290 27.18 4.87 -22.92
CA THR A 290 26.14 3.90 -23.26
C THR A 290 25.51 4.20 -24.62
N ASN A 291 25.39 5.48 -25.01
CA ASN A 291 24.85 5.84 -26.31
C ASN A 291 25.78 5.42 -27.45
N ILE A 292 27.11 5.55 -27.29
CA ILE A 292 28.08 5.13 -28.31
C ILE A 292 28.11 3.61 -28.44
N LEU A 293 28.10 2.88 -27.31
CA LEU A 293 28.01 1.42 -27.30
C LEU A 293 26.72 0.95 -27.97
N GLY A 294 25.59 1.57 -27.63
CA GLY A 294 24.29 1.33 -28.24
C GLY A 294 24.30 1.60 -29.74
N GLU A 295 24.91 2.69 -30.21
CA GLU A 295 24.98 3.02 -31.64
C GLU A 295 25.87 2.04 -32.42
N ARG A 296 27.07 1.74 -31.92
CA ARG A 296 28.12 1.06 -32.69
C ARG A 296 28.14 -0.46 -32.57
N ILE A 297 27.63 -1.04 -31.48
CA ILE A 297 27.75 -2.47 -31.22
C ILE A 297 26.38 -3.11 -31.13
N LYS A 298 26.05 -3.95 -32.11
CA LYS A 298 24.72 -4.54 -32.28
C LYS A 298 24.30 -5.51 -31.16
N SER A 299 25.24 -6.00 -30.36
CA SER A 299 24.92 -6.84 -29.19
C SER A 299 24.16 -6.06 -28.10
N PHE A 300 24.32 -4.73 -28.00
CA PHE A 300 23.61 -3.94 -26.99
C PHE A 300 22.18 -3.60 -27.43
N LEU A 301 21.24 -3.90 -26.53
CA LEU A 301 19.84 -3.49 -26.62
C LEU A 301 19.57 -2.59 -25.42
N VAL A 302 19.16 -1.35 -25.68
CA VAL A 302 18.96 -0.33 -24.66
C VAL A 302 17.48 -0.14 -24.42
N GLY A 303 17.03 0.04 -23.20
CA GLY A 303 15.63 0.35 -22.95
C GLY A 303 15.37 0.92 -21.58
N THR A 304 14.19 1.52 -21.42
CA THR A 304 13.78 2.14 -20.17
C THR A 304 12.35 1.77 -19.81
N ALA A 305 12.08 1.75 -18.50
CA ALA A 305 10.72 1.73 -17.99
C ALA A 305 10.14 3.16 -17.99
N ASP A 306 9.69 3.63 -19.16
CA ASP A 306 9.05 4.95 -19.37
C ASP A 306 9.87 6.20 -18.96
N LEU A 307 11.19 6.08 -18.89
CA LEU A 307 12.07 7.14 -18.36
C LEU A 307 13.18 7.55 -19.33
N THR A 308 12.98 7.33 -20.64
CA THR A 308 13.92 7.69 -21.71
C THR A 308 14.60 9.05 -21.53
N PRO A 309 13.89 10.18 -21.39
CA PRO A 309 14.53 11.49 -21.26
C PRO A 309 15.26 11.67 -19.92
N SER A 310 14.70 11.13 -18.83
CA SER A 310 15.25 11.28 -17.48
C SER A 310 16.53 10.45 -17.28
N CYS A 311 16.60 9.28 -17.92
CA CYS A 311 17.74 8.38 -17.81
C CYS A 311 18.89 8.71 -18.76
N ASN A 312 18.64 9.47 -19.83
CA ASN A 312 19.65 9.90 -20.81
C ASN A 312 20.39 8.73 -21.50
N VAL A 313 19.64 7.71 -21.95
CA VAL A 313 20.18 6.51 -22.61
C VAL A 313 19.67 6.30 -24.04
N ALA A 314 18.99 7.30 -24.62
CA ALA A 314 18.59 7.27 -26.02
C ALA A 314 19.74 7.75 -26.92
N PHE A 315 20.27 6.84 -27.74
CA PHE A 315 21.32 7.14 -28.70
C PHE A 315 20.76 7.75 -30.00
N ASN A 316 21.63 8.45 -30.74
CA ASN A 316 21.26 9.09 -32.00
C ASN A 316 20.83 8.06 -33.04
N ASN A 317 19.82 8.39 -33.85
CA ASN A 317 19.28 7.50 -34.90
C ASN A 317 18.84 6.12 -34.37
N LYS A 318 18.41 6.05 -33.11
CA LYS A 318 17.83 4.83 -32.57
C LYS A 318 16.62 4.40 -33.39
N VAL A 319 16.51 3.10 -33.59
CA VAL A 319 15.31 2.44 -34.12
C VAL A 319 14.67 1.70 -32.95
N ASP A 320 13.37 1.90 -32.79
CA ASP A 320 12.60 1.31 -31.70
C ASP A 320 12.17 -0.11 -32.05
N PHE A 321 12.39 -1.05 -31.12
CA PHE A 321 11.91 -2.42 -31.26
C PHE A 321 10.39 -2.42 -31.22
N GLN A 322 9.77 -2.63 -32.37
CA GLN A 322 8.34 -2.57 -32.52
C GLN A 322 7.87 -3.48 -33.67
N SER A 323 6.62 -3.95 -33.59
CA SER A 323 6.00 -4.63 -34.71
C SER A 323 5.91 -3.70 -35.92
N PRO A 324 6.39 -4.08 -37.12
CA PRO A 324 6.31 -3.24 -38.31
C PRO A 324 4.87 -2.97 -38.78
N ASP A 325 3.91 -3.77 -38.31
CA ASP A 325 2.47 -3.61 -38.58
C ASP A 325 1.74 -2.82 -37.48
N LEU A 326 2.47 -2.35 -36.46
CA LEU A 326 1.95 -1.40 -35.49
C LEU A 326 2.36 0.01 -35.94
N ARG A 327 1.46 0.98 -35.74
CA ARG A 327 1.72 2.39 -35.99
C ARG A 327 1.42 3.14 -34.70
N THR A 328 2.44 3.59 -34.00
CA THR A 328 2.20 4.44 -32.83
C THR A 328 1.72 5.83 -33.24
N ALA A 329 0.88 6.43 -32.40
CA ALA A 329 0.32 7.75 -32.67
C ALA A 329 1.39 8.86 -32.72
N CYS A 330 2.53 8.64 -32.06
CA CYS A 330 3.67 9.56 -32.07
C CYS A 330 4.62 9.36 -33.26
N GLY A 331 4.40 8.34 -34.11
CA GLY A 331 5.13 8.17 -35.37
C GLY A 331 6.62 7.83 -35.20
N LEU A 332 6.96 6.94 -34.27
CA LEU A 332 8.35 6.49 -34.09
C LEU A 332 8.86 5.68 -35.31
N ASP A 333 10.19 5.60 -35.46
CA ASP A 333 10.85 4.73 -36.45
C ASP A 333 10.91 3.29 -35.90
N GLU A 334 10.04 2.43 -36.43
CA GLU A 334 9.55 1.23 -35.76
C GLU A 334 9.73 -0.04 -36.61
N ASN A 335 10.57 -0.97 -36.16
CA ASN A 335 10.57 -2.36 -36.66
C ASN A 335 11.32 -3.31 -35.70
N TYR A 336 11.25 -4.62 -35.96
CA TYR A 336 11.86 -5.62 -35.09
C TYR A 336 13.40 -5.60 -35.05
N SER A 337 14.09 -4.99 -36.02
CA SER A 337 15.55 -4.80 -35.96
C SER A 337 15.96 -3.71 -34.95
N GLY A 338 15.00 -2.92 -34.47
CA GLY A 338 15.20 -1.90 -33.46
C GLY A 338 15.90 -2.42 -32.21
N ARG A 339 16.78 -1.60 -31.64
CA ARG A 339 17.60 -1.91 -30.46
C ARG A 339 17.35 -0.97 -29.30
N TYR A 340 16.35 -0.10 -29.43
CA TYR A 340 15.82 0.68 -28.33
C TYR A 340 14.44 0.14 -27.92
N ILE A 341 14.24 -0.14 -26.64
CA ILE A 341 13.04 -0.82 -26.13
C ILE A 341 12.29 0.12 -25.19
N HIS A 342 11.05 0.40 -25.54
CA HIS A 342 10.09 1.06 -24.66
C HIS A 342 9.31 0.00 -23.88
N TYR A 343 9.66 -0.21 -22.60
CA TYR A 343 8.99 -1.19 -21.74
C TYR A 343 7.68 -0.66 -21.11
N GLY A 344 7.48 0.67 -21.13
CA GLY A 344 6.46 1.34 -20.33
C GLY A 344 6.75 1.24 -18.82
N ILE A 345 5.78 1.56 -17.98
CA ILE A 345 5.94 1.57 -16.50
C ILE A 345 5.87 0.13 -15.97
N ARG A 346 6.92 -0.66 -16.24
CA ARG A 346 6.98 -2.13 -16.04
C ARG A 346 8.39 -2.60 -15.69
N GLU A 347 8.95 -2.13 -14.58
CA GLU A 347 10.33 -2.42 -14.19
C GLU A 347 10.60 -3.92 -13.99
N HIS A 348 9.64 -4.64 -13.39
CA HIS A 348 9.80 -6.07 -13.13
C HIS A 348 9.86 -6.85 -14.44
N ALA A 349 8.91 -6.63 -15.37
CA ALA A 349 8.98 -7.23 -16.69
C ALA A 349 10.18 -6.74 -17.51
N MET A 350 10.60 -5.48 -17.41
CA MET A 350 11.79 -4.97 -18.11
C MET A 350 13.03 -5.82 -17.78
N CYS A 351 13.31 -6.03 -16.49
CA CYS A 351 14.46 -6.83 -16.07
C CYS A 351 14.26 -8.32 -16.39
N ALA A 352 13.06 -8.88 -16.23
CA ALA A 352 12.80 -10.29 -16.51
C ALA A 352 12.80 -10.64 -18.01
N ILE A 353 12.30 -9.76 -18.87
CA ILE A 353 12.41 -9.87 -20.34
C ILE A 353 13.88 -9.75 -20.75
N SER A 354 14.62 -8.83 -20.12
CA SER A 354 16.07 -8.73 -20.32
C SER A 354 16.79 -10.04 -19.94
N ASN A 355 16.32 -10.76 -18.93
CA ASN A 355 16.90 -12.07 -18.57
C ASN A 355 16.73 -13.05 -19.74
N GLY A 356 15.54 -13.09 -20.35
CA GLY A 356 15.29 -13.89 -21.55
C GLY A 356 16.19 -13.51 -22.73
N LEU A 357 16.37 -12.21 -22.99
CA LEU A 357 17.28 -11.72 -24.03
C LEU A 357 18.72 -12.20 -23.78
N ALA A 358 19.23 -12.04 -22.55
CA ALA A 358 20.58 -12.45 -22.18
C ALA A 358 20.77 -13.97 -22.16
N ALA A 359 19.69 -14.73 -21.87
CA ALA A 359 19.68 -16.19 -21.82
C ALA A 359 19.66 -16.83 -23.22
N PHE A 360 19.08 -16.17 -24.23
CA PHE A 360 18.94 -16.70 -25.60
C PHE A 360 20.21 -17.36 -26.12
N ASN A 361 21.35 -16.68 -25.96
CA ASN A 361 22.68 -17.26 -26.00
C ASN A 361 23.65 -16.23 -25.42
N LYS A 362 24.41 -16.59 -24.39
CA LYS A 362 25.21 -15.63 -23.58
C LYS A 362 26.11 -14.75 -24.47
N GLY A 363 25.99 -13.44 -24.30
CA GLY A 363 26.76 -12.43 -25.07
C GLY A 363 26.18 -12.06 -26.44
N THR A 364 25.20 -12.80 -26.96
CA THR A 364 24.52 -12.45 -28.24
C THR A 364 23.72 -11.16 -28.10
N PHE A 365 23.08 -11.01 -26.93
CA PHE A 365 22.39 -9.83 -26.48
C PHE A 365 22.96 -9.42 -25.13
N ILE A 366 23.27 -8.14 -24.99
CA ILE A 366 23.69 -7.52 -23.74
C ILE A 366 22.67 -6.42 -23.43
N PRO A 367 21.61 -6.73 -22.66
CA PRO A 367 20.60 -5.75 -22.31
C PRO A 367 21.18 -4.63 -21.41
N MET A 368 20.85 -3.39 -21.75
CA MET A 368 21.06 -2.19 -20.96
C MET A 368 19.69 -1.64 -20.55
N THR A 369 19.31 -1.83 -19.30
CA THR A 369 18.03 -1.33 -18.79
C THR A 369 18.24 -0.07 -17.96
N SER A 370 17.30 0.86 -17.97
CA SER A 370 17.38 2.07 -17.16
C SER A 370 16.04 2.43 -16.53
N SER A 371 16.08 2.79 -15.25
CA SER A 371 14.98 3.40 -14.49
C SER A 371 15.58 4.23 -13.34
N PHE A 372 14.76 4.77 -12.47
CA PHE A 372 15.24 5.34 -11.20
C PHE A 372 15.68 4.22 -10.26
N PHE A 373 16.74 4.47 -9.48
CA PHE A 373 17.32 3.46 -8.60
C PHE A 373 16.28 2.89 -7.63
N MET A 374 15.42 3.74 -7.07
CA MET A 374 14.36 3.31 -6.16
C MET A 374 13.36 2.34 -6.81
N PHE A 375 13.12 2.45 -8.13
CA PHE A 375 12.18 1.59 -8.83
C PHE A 375 12.76 0.22 -9.20
N TYR A 376 14.08 0.03 -9.12
CA TYR A 376 14.65 -1.32 -9.20
C TYR A 376 14.21 -2.24 -8.04
N LEU A 377 13.64 -1.69 -6.96
CA LEU A 377 12.98 -2.49 -5.93
C LEU A 377 11.76 -3.27 -6.47
N TYR A 378 11.01 -2.70 -7.43
CA TYR A 378 9.93 -3.43 -8.13
C TYR A 378 10.48 -4.62 -8.91
N ALA A 379 11.70 -4.50 -9.45
CA ALA A 379 12.35 -5.51 -10.28
C ALA A 379 13.31 -6.45 -9.52
N ALA A 380 13.43 -6.30 -8.19
CA ALA A 380 14.43 -7.00 -7.40
C ALA A 380 14.45 -8.53 -7.60
N PRO A 381 13.30 -9.23 -7.73
CA PRO A 381 13.29 -10.65 -8.03
C PRO A 381 13.93 -10.98 -9.39
N ALA A 382 13.68 -10.17 -10.43
CA ALA A 382 14.28 -10.39 -11.75
C ALA A 382 15.81 -10.12 -11.75
N VAL A 383 16.26 -9.08 -11.04
CA VAL A 383 17.69 -8.79 -10.86
C VAL A 383 18.40 -9.93 -10.13
N ARG A 384 17.78 -10.47 -9.06
CA ARG A 384 18.27 -11.68 -8.38
C ARG A 384 18.38 -12.86 -9.34
N MET A 385 17.38 -13.07 -10.19
CA MET A 385 17.39 -14.18 -11.16
C MET A 385 18.48 -14.00 -12.23
N ALA A 386 18.80 -12.78 -12.64
CA ALA A 386 19.90 -12.51 -13.56
C ALA A 386 21.25 -12.95 -12.95
N ALA A 387 21.48 -12.59 -11.68
CA ALA A 387 22.68 -12.95 -10.94
C ALA A 387 22.80 -14.47 -10.74
N LEU A 388 21.70 -15.14 -10.35
CA LEU A 388 21.67 -16.58 -10.13
C LEU A 388 22.06 -17.36 -11.39
N GLN A 389 21.63 -16.90 -12.57
CA GLN A 389 21.85 -17.54 -13.87
C GLN A 389 23.20 -17.18 -14.52
N GLY A 390 23.98 -16.29 -13.89
CA GLY A 390 25.18 -15.71 -14.49
C GLY A 390 24.90 -15.05 -15.83
N LEU A 391 23.83 -14.25 -15.92
CA LEU A 391 23.45 -13.51 -17.12
C LEU A 391 24.08 -12.12 -17.15
N GLN A 392 24.58 -11.73 -18.31
CA GLN A 392 25.22 -10.42 -18.48
C GLN A 392 24.16 -9.35 -18.78
N GLN A 393 23.93 -8.46 -17.82
CA GLN A 393 23.06 -7.30 -17.94
C GLN A 393 23.70 -6.07 -17.34
N ILE A 394 23.30 -4.91 -17.86
CA ILE A 394 23.76 -3.62 -17.38
C ILE A 394 22.54 -2.82 -16.93
N HIS A 395 22.45 -2.56 -15.63
CA HIS A 395 21.40 -1.73 -15.04
C HIS A 395 21.93 -0.31 -14.83
N ILE A 396 21.38 0.65 -15.59
CA ILE A 396 21.67 2.08 -15.44
C ILE A 396 20.63 2.64 -14.46
N ALA A 397 20.95 2.56 -13.16
CA ALA A 397 20.07 3.04 -12.10
C ALA A 397 20.36 4.51 -11.80
N THR A 398 19.55 5.41 -12.37
CA THR A 398 19.71 6.87 -12.22
C THR A 398 18.96 7.39 -10.98
N HIS A 399 19.16 8.64 -10.58
CA HIS A 399 18.44 9.23 -9.44
C HIS A 399 18.65 8.38 -8.16
N ASP A 400 19.92 8.18 -7.84
CA ASP A 400 20.42 7.17 -6.90
C ASP A 400 20.21 7.51 -5.42
N SER A 401 19.85 8.77 -5.13
CA SER A 401 19.90 9.29 -3.78
C SER A 401 18.94 10.47 -3.58
N ILE A 402 19.04 11.04 -2.38
CA ILE A 402 18.36 12.28 -1.96
C ILE A 402 18.68 13.46 -2.86
N GLY A 403 19.80 13.41 -3.61
CA GLY A 403 20.20 14.45 -4.57
C GLY A 403 19.24 14.60 -5.75
N THR A 404 18.24 13.73 -5.86
CA THR A 404 17.07 13.92 -6.73
C THR A 404 16.20 15.12 -6.31
N GLY A 405 16.38 15.63 -5.07
CA GLY A 405 15.79 16.88 -4.62
C GLY A 405 14.33 16.75 -4.22
N GLU A 406 13.45 17.32 -5.05
CA GLU A 406 12.02 17.55 -4.80
C GLU A 406 11.20 16.27 -4.53
N LEU A 407 11.81 15.09 -4.67
CA LEU A 407 11.25 13.78 -4.34
C LEU A 407 11.47 13.34 -2.86
N ARG A 408 11.76 14.25 -1.92
CA ARG A 408 11.75 13.98 -0.46
C ARG A 408 10.88 14.93 0.36
N GLU A 409 10.36 14.37 1.46
CA GLU A 409 9.81 15.07 2.63
C GLU A 409 10.69 16.27 3.01
N ARG A 410 10.08 17.46 3.07
CA ARG A 410 10.75 18.68 3.53
C ARG A 410 10.91 18.62 5.05
N GLU A 411 12.13 18.35 5.53
CA GLU A 411 12.58 18.95 6.78
C GLU A 411 12.88 20.44 6.53
N ALA A 412 12.22 21.30 7.32
CA ALA A 412 12.45 22.72 7.33
C ALA A 412 13.71 23.06 8.14
N SER A 413 14.62 23.82 7.54
CA SER A 413 15.66 24.57 8.26
C SER A 413 15.86 25.93 7.59
N CYS A 414 15.25 26.96 8.17
CA CYS A 414 15.81 28.32 8.26
C CYS A 414 17.09 28.23 9.11
N THR A 415 18.19 28.97 8.97
CA THR A 415 18.52 30.28 8.38
C THR A 415 20.05 30.40 8.47
N LEU A 416 20.70 31.22 7.64
CA LEU A 416 21.78 32.12 8.09
C LEU A 416 22.04 33.22 7.04
N ASN A 417 21.78 34.46 7.46
CA ASN A 417 22.06 35.71 6.75
C ASN A 417 23.57 35.97 6.56
N SER A 418 23.93 36.68 5.49
CA SER A 418 24.62 38.01 5.51
C SER A 418 25.23 38.34 4.12
N PRO A 419 25.75 39.57 3.86
CA PRO A 419 25.03 40.67 3.26
C PRO A 419 25.53 41.09 1.85
N SER A 420 24.72 41.91 1.18
CA SER A 420 24.96 42.59 -0.10
C SER A 420 26.29 43.37 -0.21
N PRO A 421 26.74 43.68 -1.45
CA PRO A 421 26.77 45.09 -1.83
C PRO A 421 26.23 45.40 -3.24
N THR A 422 25.79 46.66 -3.32
CA THR A 422 25.24 47.49 -4.41
C THR A 422 26.12 47.66 -5.67
N GLN A 423 25.45 47.82 -6.83
CA GLN A 423 25.67 48.76 -7.97
C GLN A 423 24.94 48.15 -9.19
N GLY A 424 24.20 48.81 -10.08
CA GLY A 424 23.88 50.21 -10.38
C GLY A 424 23.31 50.26 -11.83
N THR A 425 22.52 51.29 -12.11
CA THR A 425 22.15 51.89 -13.42
C THR A 425 21.18 51.19 -14.40
N ASP A 426 20.05 51.89 -14.58
CA ASP A 426 19.45 52.40 -15.84
C ASP A 426 18.97 51.42 -16.92
N ASP A 427 17.65 51.43 -17.20
CA ASP A 427 17.10 52.18 -18.33
C ASP A 427 15.56 52.17 -18.36
N ALA A 428 15.01 53.26 -18.87
CA ALA A 428 13.59 53.64 -18.86
C ALA A 428 12.91 53.46 -20.23
N GLU A 429 11.63 53.85 -20.27
CA GLU A 429 10.77 54.15 -21.44
C GLU A 429 9.90 53.01 -22.01
N ASN A 430 8.58 53.03 -21.77
CA ASN A 430 7.64 53.92 -22.49
C ASN A 430 6.18 53.77 -21.98
N GLN A 431 5.58 54.93 -21.71
CA GLN A 431 4.15 55.21 -21.48
C GLN A 431 3.44 55.47 -22.84
N PRO A 432 2.11 55.70 -22.99
CA PRO A 432 1.30 56.61 -22.15
C PRO A 432 -0.16 56.23 -21.83
N ASP A 433 -0.67 57.05 -20.90
CA ASP A 433 -1.98 57.12 -20.25
C ASP A 433 -3.20 57.33 -21.17
N LEU A 434 -4.39 57.10 -20.61
CA LEU A 434 -5.44 58.14 -20.59
C LEU A 434 -6.46 57.90 -19.46
N GLN A 435 -6.61 58.93 -18.62
CA GLN A 435 -7.56 59.12 -17.54
C GLN A 435 -9.00 59.36 -18.04
N GLY A 436 -9.97 59.07 -17.17
CA GLY A 436 -11.35 59.54 -17.29
C GLY A 436 -12.16 59.29 -16.01
N THR A 437 -12.11 60.23 -15.07
CA THR A 437 -12.96 60.34 -13.87
C THR A 437 -14.20 61.18 -14.16
N ALA A 438 -15.39 60.78 -13.70
CA ALA A 438 -16.46 61.71 -13.29
C ALA A 438 -17.51 60.99 -12.41
N ASP A 439 -17.81 61.64 -11.28
CA ASP A 439 -18.69 61.30 -10.17
C ASP A 439 -20.19 61.21 -10.50
N TYR A 440 -20.95 60.49 -9.67
CA TYR A 440 -22.27 60.92 -9.16
C TYR A 440 -22.65 60.19 -7.84
N GLN A 441 -22.52 60.89 -6.71
CA GLN A 441 -23.32 60.74 -5.47
C GLN A 441 -24.70 61.41 -5.70
N ASP A 442 -25.82 61.19 -5.01
CA ASP A 442 -26.29 60.43 -3.86
C ASP A 442 -27.84 60.52 -3.91
N THR A 443 -28.58 59.54 -3.36
CA THR A 443 -29.79 59.72 -2.50
C THR A 443 -30.73 58.50 -2.49
N PHE A 444 -31.00 58.02 -1.26
CA PHE A 444 -31.90 56.93 -0.85
C PHE A 444 -33.40 57.27 -1.04
N PRO A 445 -34.31 56.26 -1.12
CA PRO A 445 -34.96 55.73 0.10
C PRO A 445 -35.18 54.20 0.09
N ALA A 446 -35.20 53.58 1.28
CA ALA A 446 -35.76 52.22 1.49
C ALA A 446 -37.27 52.21 1.19
N PRO A 447 -37.87 51.11 0.71
CA PRO A 447 -38.54 50.19 1.66
C PRO A 447 -38.73 48.71 1.23
N ALA A 448 -39.10 47.91 2.23
CA ALA A 448 -40.02 46.75 2.24
C ALA A 448 -39.57 45.37 1.70
N GLU A 449 -39.50 44.42 2.64
CA GLU A 449 -39.61 42.98 2.43
C GLU A 449 -40.89 42.63 1.67
N THR A 450 -40.79 41.81 0.62
CA THR A 450 -41.89 40.93 0.17
C THR A 450 -41.32 39.64 -0.40
N SER A 451 -41.79 38.54 0.16
CA SER A 451 -41.60 37.17 -0.28
C SER A 451 -42.27 36.94 -1.64
N VAL A 452 -41.55 36.37 -2.61
CA VAL A 452 -42.16 35.82 -3.82
C VAL A 452 -41.50 34.51 -4.22
N THR A 453 -42.34 33.48 -4.20
CA THR A 453 -42.20 32.10 -4.67
C THR A 453 -41.94 32.05 -6.18
N PHE A 454 -41.02 31.20 -6.65
CA PHE A 454 -40.85 30.93 -8.09
C PHE A 454 -41.61 29.66 -8.51
N GLN A 455 -42.49 29.83 -9.50
CA GLN A 455 -43.30 28.80 -10.16
C GLN A 455 -42.53 28.12 -11.31
N LEU A 456 -42.90 26.86 -11.56
CA LEU A 456 -42.41 25.93 -12.59
C LEU A 456 -43.22 26.02 -13.90
N HIS A 457 -42.60 25.50 -14.98
CA HIS A 457 -43.03 25.23 -16.38
C HIS A 457 -42.57 26.27 -17.44
N ASP A 458 -42.00 25.93 -18.61
CA ASP A 458 -42.08 24.71 -19.43
C ASP A 458 -40.86 24.47 -20.36
N SER A 459 -40.50 23.19 -20.53
CA SER A 459 -40.17 22.45 -21.77
C SER A 459 -39.02 22.86 -22.72
N ILE A 460 -37.94 22.05 -22.72
CA ILE A 460 -37.16 21.64 -23.91
C ILE A 460 -36.98 20.12 -23.84
N GLU A 461 -37.36 19.43 -24.92
CA GLU A 461 -37.39 17.96 -25.07
C GLU A 461 -36.00 17.30 -24.99
N ILE A 462 -35.93 16.17 -24.28
CA ILE A 462 -34.77 15.26 -24.23
C ILE A 462 -35.23 13.92 -24.83
N PRO A 463 -34.47 13.27 -25.74
CA PRO A 463 -34.81 11.94 -26.25
C PRO A 463 -34.75 10.89 -25.13
N GLN A 464 -35.80 10.07 -25.05
CA GLN A 464 -35.86 8.90 -24.17
C GLN A 464 -34.88 7.82 -24.65
N ASP A 465 -33.89 7.49 -23.82
CA ASP A 465 -33.35 6.14 -23.71
C ASP A 465 -33.57 5.69 -22.27
N ASP A 466 -34.35 4.62 -22.12
CA ASP A 466 -34.71 3.98 -20.86
C ASP A 466 -33.46 3.38 -20.20
N HIS A 467 -32.98 3.96 -19.10
CA HIS A 467 -32.42 3.34 -17.88
C HIS A 467 -31.84 4.47 -16.96
N PRO A 468 -32.15 4.54 -15.65
CA PRO A 468 -31.60 5.58 -14.79
C PRO A 468 -30.11 5.34 -14.52
N PRO A 469 -29.24 6.37 -14.59
CA PRO A 469 -27.83 6.22 -14.24
C PRO A 469 -27.69 6.06 -12.71
N ASN A 470 -27.03 4.99 -12.29
CA ASN A 470 -26.59 4.78 -10.92
C ASN A 470 -25.56 5.88 -10.61
N VAL A 471 -25.86 6.79 -9.66
CA VAL A 471 -24.95 7.88 -9.28
C VAL A 471 -23.86 7.28 -8.39
N ASP A 472 -22.87 6.66 -9.03
CA ASP A 472 -21.69 6.12 -8.36
C ASP A 472 -20.86 7.27 -7.78
N PHE A 473 -20.81 7.35 -6.45
CA PHE A 473 -19.85 8.15 -5.70
C PHE A 473 -18.42 7.66 -6.00
N ALA A 474 -17.85 8.13 -7.11
CA ALA A 474 -16.48 7.84 -7.52
C ALA A 474 -15.47 8.64 -6.66
N PHE A 475 -15.47 8.40 -5.36
CA PHE A 475 -14.35 8.80 -4.50
C PHE A 475 -13.12 7.98 -4.92
N ALA A 476 -12.10 8.64 -5.45
CA ALA A 476 -10.83 8.01 -5.76
C ALA A 476 -10.31 7.25 -4.54
N ALA A 477 -9.77 6.04 -4.76
CA ALA A 477 -9.19 5.25 -3.67
C ALA A 477 -7.99 6.00 -3.07
N SER A 478 -7.85 5.97 -1.74
CA SER A 478 -6.65 6.47 -1.08
C SER A 478 -5.43 5.69 -1.59
N PRO A 479 -4.28 6.33 -1.92
CA PRO A 479 -3.12 5.69 -2.55
C PRO A 479 -2.53 4.51 -1.78
N LEU A 480 -2.88 4.37 -0.50
CA LEU A 480 -2.45 3.28 0.40
C LEU A 480 -2.89 1.88 -0.06
N ALA A 481 -3.81 1.77 -1.01
CA ALA A 481 -4.35 0.48 -1.47
C ALA A 481 -3.38 -0.40 -2.29
N ARG A 482 -2.19 0.08 -2.70
CA ARG A 482 -1.35 -0.62 -3.69
C ARG A 482 -0.08 -1.31 -3.19
N SER A 483 0.34 -1.18 -1.93
CA SER A 483 1.70 -1.62 -1.52
C SER A 483 1.82 -2.60 -0.35
N GLN A 484 0.75 -3.02 0.34
CA GLN A 484 0.90 -3.79 1.60
C GLN A 484 -0.14 -4.91 1.79
N VAL A 485 -0.27 -5.81 0.81
CA VAL A 485 -1.19 -6.98 0.89
C VAL A 485 -0.57 -8.18 1.66
N SER A 486 0.75 -8.22 1.87
CA SER A 486 1.45 -9.38 2.47
C SER A 486 1.40 -9.50 4.01
N LEU A 487 0.62 -8.69 4.74
CA LEU A 487 0.72 -8.58 6.22
C LEU A 487 -0.44 -9.22 7.02
N LEU A 488 -1.39 -9.90 6.37
CA LEU A 488 -2.67 -10.24 6.98
C LEU A 488 -2.61 -11.24 8.16
N ASN A 489 -1.52 -12.02 8.31
CA ASN A 489 -1.33 -12.94 9.44
C ASN A 489 -0.36 -12.45 10.53
N ILE A 490 0.20 -11.23 10.42
CA ILE A 490 1.23 -10.69 11.35
C ILE A 490 0.83 -9.31 11.91
N SER A 491 -0.30 -8.73 11.49
CA SER A 491 -0.65 -7.32 11.81
C SER A 491 -0.77 -6.94 13.29
N PRO A 492 -1.34 -7.77 14.21
CA PRO A 492 -1.32 -7.44 15.64
C PRO A 492 0.09 -7.50 16.23
N PHE A 493 0.94 -8.33 15.62
CA PHE A 493 2.30 -8.55 16.07
C PHE A 493 3.22 -7.40 15.67
N GLU A 494 3.12 -6.90 14.45
CA GLU A 494 3.88 -5.71 14.04
C GLU A 494 3.43 -4.45 14.79
N TRP A 495 2.12 -4.30 15.03
CA TRP A 495 1.58 -3.20 15.84
C TRP A 495 2.14 -3.22 17.27
N TYR A 496 2.22 -4.39 17.90
CA TYR A 496 2.82 -4.51 19.23
C TYR A 496 4.33 -4.27 19.22
N ASP A 497 5.08 -4.74 18.23
CA ASP A 497 6.53 -4.51 18.17
C ASP A 497 6.84 -3.01 18.11
N LEU A 498 6.01 -2.23 17.42
CA LEU A 498 6.09 -0.77 17.41
C LEU A 498 5.82 -0.17 18.80
N LEU A 499 4.72 -0.57 19.46
CA LEU A 499 4.38 -0.11 20.81
C LEU A 499 5.47 -0.44 21.85
N ALA A 500 6.05 -1.65 21.75
CA ALA A 500 7.09 -2.13 22.66
C ALA A 500 8.39 -1.34 22.48
N GLN A 501 8.79 -1.05 21.25
CA GLN A 501 9.98 -0.23 20.95
C GLN A 501 9.84 1.18 21.52
N ASP A 502 8.68 1.82 21.33
CA ASP A 502 8.42 3.16 21.85
C ASP A 502 8.40 3.19 23.38
N ALA A 503 7.79 2.18 24.01
CA ALA A 503 7.78 2.00 25.45
C ALA A 503 9.19 1.84 26.04
N ILE A 504 10.03 0.99 25.44
CA ILE A 504 11.43 0.79 25.86
C ILE A 504 12.21 2.11 25.73
N SER A 505 12.04 2.83 24.61
CA SER A 505 12.72 4.12 24.40
C SER A 505 12.32 5.17 25.44
N GLN A 506 11.04 5.21 25.85
CA GLN A 506 10.57 6.14 26.88
C GLN A 506 11.06 5.78 28.29
N ILE A 507 11.06 4.49 28.66
CA ILE A 507 11.57 4.01 29.95
C ILE A 507 13.07 4.35 30.08
N GLN A 508 13.86 4.11 29.03
CA GLN A 508 15.29 4.45 28.99
C GLN A 508 15.52 5.95 29.17
N ARG A 509 14.77 6.81 28.46
CA ARG A 509 14.86 8.27 28.61
C ARG A 509 14.54 8.75 30.03
N TRP A 510 13.56 8.15 30.70
CA TRP A 510 13.21 8.50 32.08
C TRP A 510 14.22 8.04 33.11
N ASN A 511 14.86 6.89 32.87
CA ASN A 511 15.96 6.40 33.70
C ASN A 511 17.22 7.26 33.50
N ASP A 512 17.55 7.67 32.28
CA ASP A 512 18.69 8.55 31.98
C ASP A 512 18.54 9.98 32.53
N THR A 513 17.31 10.45 32.72
CA THR A 513 17.01 11.76 33.32
C THR A 513 16.90 11.74 34.85
N SER A 514 17.06 10.58 35.47
CA SER A 514 17.10 10.42 36.93
C SER A 514 18.56 10.39 37.42
N ASN A 515 18.88 11.19 38.45
CA ASN A 515 20.24 11.34 39.00
C ASN A 515 20.73 10.06 39.73
N GLY A 516 20.88 8.95 39.01
CA GLY A 516 21.50 7.71 39.50
C GLY A 516 20.60 6.77 40.31
N GLU A 517 19.31 7.09 40.51
CA GLU A 517 18.31 6.14 41.01
C GLU A 517 17.20 5.96 39.98
N PRO A 518 16.92 4.72 39.51
CA PRO A 518 15.89 4.49 38.50
C PRO A 518 14.54 5.00 39.01
N ARG A 519 13.99 6.00 38.31
CA ARG A 519 12.68 6.57 38.63
C ARG A 519 11.54 5.56 38.44
N TRP A 520 11.79 4.49 37.68
CA TRP A 520 10.83 3.47 37.32
C TRP A 520 11.51 2.08 37.30
N ASN A 521 11.19 1.22 38.28
CA ASN A 521 11.66 -0.16 38.37
C ASN A 521 10.80 -1.10 37.50
N PHE A 522 10.83 -0.93 36.18
CA PHE A 522 10.17 -1.84 35.24
C PHE A 522 11.21 -2.60 34.43
N ASP A 523 11.10 -3.92 34.43
CA ASP A 523 12.02 -4.78 33.70
C ASP A 523 11.73 -4.73 32.19
N GLU A 524 12.54 -3.98 31.45
CA GLU A 524 12.45 -3.80 29.99
C GLU A 524 12.46 -5.14 29.22
N SER A 525 13.03 -6.20 29.81
CA SER A 525 13.05 -7.54 29.19
C SER A 525 11.65 -8.14 29.03
N THR A 526 10.67 -7.70 29.83
CA THR A 526 9.28 -8.18 29.79
C THR A 526 8.50 -7.69 28.56
N LEU A 527 9.01 -6.68 27.85
CA LEU A 527 8.46 -6.16 26.59
C LEU A 527 9.13 -6.79 25.35
N CYS A 528 10.22 -7.54 25.53
CA CYS A 528 10.97 -8.17 24.44
C CYS A 528 10.42 -9.57 24.10
N ARG A 529 10.07 -9.80 22.83
CA ARG A 529 9.59 -11.11 22.34
C ARG A 529 10.65 -12.21 22.29
N ARG A 530 11.95 -11.88 22.33
CA ARG A 530 13.04 -12.85 22.19
C ARG A 530 13.55 -13.32 23.55
N GLN A 531 12.84 -14.22 24.21
CA GLN A 531 13.48 -15.20 25.10
C GLN A 531 12.73 -16.54 25.03
N SER A 532 13.22 -17.44 24.17
CA SER A 532 13.26 -18.85 24.57
C SER A 532 14.32 -18.96 25.68
N PRO A 533 14.08 -19.71 26.77
CA PRO A 533 15.00 -19.77 27.89
C PRO A 533 16.30 -20.43 27.45
N ALA A 534 17.38 -19.65 27.38
CA ALA A 534 18.73 -20.20 27.38
C ALA A 534 19.05 -20.71 28.80
N PRO A 535 19.80 -21.81 28.95
CA PRO A 535 20.04 -22.41 30.26
C PRO A 535 20.87 -21.46 31.12
N ILE A 536 20.41 -21.24 32.35
CA ILE A 536 21.18 -20.55 33.39
C ILE A 536 22.41 -21.43 33.67
N SER A 537 23.60 -20.93 33.37
CA SER A 537 24.84 -21.49 33.90
C SER A 537 24.92 -21.18 35.39
N THR A 538 24.66 -22.19 36.23
CA THR A 538 25.00 -22.15 37.65
C THR A 538 26.31 -22.92 37.87
N ASP A 539 27.41 -22.19 37.99
CA ASP A 539 28.59 -22.70 38.70
C ASP A 539 28.44 -22.32 40.18
N ALA A 540 28.17 -23.32 41.02
CA ALA A 540 28.80 -23.46 42.35
C ALA A 540 28.35 -24.76 43.06
N ALA A 541 29.36 -25.59 43.34
CA ALA A 541 29.50 -26.50 44.49
C ALA A 541 28.80 -27.88 44.49
N ASP A 542 29.67 -28.89 44.32
CA ASP A 542 29.85 -30.09 45.15
C ASP A 542 28.83 -31.25 45.18
N SER A 543 29.34 -32.38 44.64
CA SER A 543 29.52 -33.68 45.32
C SER A 543 28.73 -34.91 44.83
N HIS A 544 29.52 -35.89 44.36
CA HIS A 544 29.40 -37.35 44.44
C HIS A 544 28.29 -38.16 43.71
N ALA A 545 28.78 -38.92 42.71
CA ALA A 545 28.78 -40.39 42.63
C ALA A 545 27.75 -41.14 41.75
N HIS A 546 28.31 -41.87 40.74
CA HIS A 546 27.90 -43.17 40.14
C HIS A 546 26.48 -43.27 39.50
N HIS A 547 26.21 -43.76 38.27
CA HIS A 547 26.60 -45.02 37.61
C HIS A 547 26.21 -45.01 36.09
N ARG A 548 26.74 -45.98 35.32
CA ARG A 548 26.54 -46.29 33.88
C ARG A 548 25.14 -46.84 33.53
N HIS A 549 24.61 -46.58 32.32
CA HIS A 549 24.35 -47.54 31.21
C HIS A 549 23.47 -46.98 30.07
N ASP A 550 23.49 -47.72 28.96
CA ASP A 550 23.08 -47.47 27.57
C ASP A 550 21.58 -47.28 27.26
N ASP A 551 21.38 -46.79 26.03
CA ASP A 551 20.37 -47.13 25.01
C ASP A 551 18.92 -46.57 25.06
N ASN A 552 18.60 -45.93 23.94
CA ASN A 552 17.31 -45.81 23.24
C ASN A 552 16.06 -45.39 24.03
N LEU A 553 15.50 -44.21 23.73
CA LEU A 553 14.05 -43.99 23.52
C LEU A 553 13.73 -42.52 23.18
N GLY A 554 13.01 -42.32 22.08
CA GLY A 554 11.88 -41.38 22.01
C GLY A 554 12.18 -39.89 21.78
N ALA A 555 11.88 -39.44 20.56
CA ALA A 555 11.42 -38.07 20.32
C ALA A 555 10.15 -37.78 21.15
N SER A 556 10.15 -36.73 21.98
CA SER A 556 8.96 -36.06 22.52
C SER A 556 9.35 -34.79 23.29
N PHE A 557 8.41 -33.84 23.35
CA PHE A 557 8.37 -32.59 24.13
C PHE A 557 8.84 -31.31 23.45
N LEU A 558 8.20 -30.98 22.32
CA LEU A 558 7.58 -29.65 22.23
C LEU A 558 6.28 -29.71 23.03
N ASP A 559 6.19 -28.91 24.08
CA ASP A 559 5.05 -28.84 24.99
C ASP A 559 3.77 -28.44 24.25
N GLN A 560 2.92 -29.44 23.92
CA GLN A 560 1.59 -29.25 23.34
C GLN A 560 0.59 -28.63 24.35
N GLY A 561 1.00 -28.27 25.58
CA GLY A 561 0.12 -27.76 26.63
C GLY A 561 -0.19 -26.26 26.63
N LEU A 562 0.43 -25.44 25.77
CA LEU A 562 0.19 -23.99 25.73
C LEU A 562 -0.88 -23.54 24.72
N VAL A 563 -1.13 -24.32 23.67
CA VAL A 563 -2.08 -23.97 22.60
C VAL A 563 -3.55 -24.05 23.07
N ASP A 564 -3.83 -24.79 24.13
CA ASP A 564 -5.18 -25.01 24.68
C ASP A 564 -5.52 -24.17 25.93
N LYS A 565 -4.63 -23.29 26.40
CA LYS A 565 -4.96 -22.41 27.54
C LYS A 565 -5.76 -21.20 27.06
N PRO A 566 -6.91 -20.88 27.68
CA PRO A 566 -7.68 -19.70 27.30
C PRO A 566 -6.92 -18.43 27.69
N TRP A 567 -6.78 -17.50 26.74
CA TRP A 567 -6.21 -16.16 26.97
C TRP A 567 -7.13 -15.26 27.80
N ASN A 568 -8.41 -15.65 27.92
CA ASN A 568 -9.41 -15.04 28.80
C ASN A 568 -9.59 -15.83 30.11
N THR A 569 -9.97 -15.13 31.18
CA THR A 569 -10.26 -15.76 32.47
C THR A 569 -11.68 -16.32 32.50
N THR A 570 -11.82 -17.57 32.97
CA THR A 570 -13.14 -18.21 33.15
C THR A 570 -13.93 -17.63 34.32
N LYS A 571 -13.26 -16.96 35.26
CA LYS A 571 -13.86 -16.19 36.36
C LYS A 571 -13.72 -14.69 36.07
N SER A 572 -14.68 -13.90 36.56
CA SER A 572 -14.60 -12.44 36.50
C SER A 572 -13.44 -11.95 37.36
N ILE A 573 -12.68 -10.98 36.87
CA ILE A 573 -11.62 -10.31 37.61
C ILE A 573 -12.26 -9.45 38.71
N GLU A 574 -11.78 -9.55 39.94
CA GLU A 574 -12.21 -8.70 41.05
C GLU A 574 -11.40 -7.40 41.04
N LEU A 575 -12.08 -6.25 41.11
CA LEU A 575 -11.44 -4.94 41.06
C LEU A 575 -11.03 -4.50 42.48
N SER A 576 -9.83 -3.91 42.60
CA SER A 576 -9.45 -3.20 43.81
C SER A 576 -10.32 -1.95 44.00
N ALA A 577 -10.34 -1.38 45.21
CA ALA A 577 -11.09 -0.14 45.47
C ALA A 577 -10.63 1.03 44.59
N GLU A 578 -9.35 1.05 44.23
CA GLU A 578 -8.75 2.04 43.34
C GLU A 578 -9.12 1.78 41.88
N ASP A 579 -8.95 0.55 41.39
CA ASP A 579 -9.33 0.15 40.02
C ASP A 579 -10.83 0.44 39.78
N LEU A 580 -11.68 0.20 40.78
CA LEU A 580 -13.12 0.48 40.70
C LEU A 580 -13.41 1.97 40.45
N GLY A 581 -12.60 2.87 41.00
CA GLY A 581 -12.72 4.31 40.77
C GLY A 581 -12.48 4.69 39.30
N PHE A 582 -11.40 4.18 38.72
CA PHE A 582 -11.09 4.40 37.31
C PHE A 582 -12.06 3.66 36.36
N PHE A 583 -12.48 2.45 36.73
CA PHE A 583 -13.45 1.68 35.96
C PHE A 583 -14.80 2.40 35.88
N ARG A 584 -15.30 2.96 37.00
CA ARG A 584 -16.52 3.78 36.99
C ARG A 584 -16.34 5.03 36.13
N TYR A 585 -15.21 5.72 36.29
CA TYR A 585 -14.89 6.89 35.49
C TYR A 585 -14.85 6.58 33.98
N TYR A 586 -14.31 5.42 33.59
CA TYR A 586 -14.36 4.94 32.22
C TYR A 586 -15.82 4.85 31.72
N THR A 587 -16.68 4.13 32.45
CA THR A 587 -18.06 3.90 32.02
C THR A 587 -18.92 5.17 31.98
N GLU A 588 -18.65 6.13 32.87
CA GLU A 588 -19.45 7.35 33.01
C GLU A 588 -18.98 8.49 32.11
N ILE A 589 -17.68 8.54 31.78
CA ILE A 589 -17.06 9.68 31.10
C ILE A 589 -16.37 9.28 29.80
N VAL A 590 -15.47 8.30 29.82
CA VAL A 590 -14.63 7.97 28.65
C VAL A 590 -15.39 7.15 27.60
N GLY A 591 -16.09 6.09 28.00
CA GLY A 591 -16.91 5.27 27.11
C GLY A 591 -17.91 6.11 26.28
N PRO A 592 -18.66 7.04 26.90
CA PRO A 592 -19.57 7.94 26.17
C PRO A 592 -18.91 8.80 25.08
N ILE A 593 -17.60 9.13 25.18
CA ILE A 593 -16.87 9.86 24.14
C ILE A 593 -16.68 8.97 22.90
N LEU A 594 -16.41 7.69 23.10
CA LEU A 594 -16.23 6.71 22.04
C LEU A 594 -17.58 6.31 21.42
N ASP A 595 -18.63 6.29 22.23
CA ASP A 595 -19.99 5.92 21.83
C ASP A 595 -20.78 7.04 21.11
N LEU A 596 -20.20 8.21 20.86
CA LEU A 596 -20.95 9.35 20.28
C LEU A 596 -21.66 9.00 18.96
N PHE A 597 -21.11 8.09 18.15
CA PHE A 597 -21.72 7.63 16.90
C PHE A 597 -22.09 6.13 16.94
N ASP A 598 -22.21 5.57 18.15
CA ASP A 598 -22.60 4.19 18.39
C ASP A 598 -23.87 4.15 19.24
N GLN A 599 -25.00 3.88 18.58
CA GLN A 599 -26.32 3.88 19.21
C GLN A 599 -26.44 2.86 20.35
N GLU A 600 -25.76 1.70 20.22
CA GLU A 600 -25.82 0.60 21.20
C GLU A 600 -24.84 0.81 22.36
N ARG A 601 -23.98 1.84 22.25
CA ARG A 601 -23.00 2.27 23.25
C ARG A 601 -22.09 1.14 23.72
N HIS A 602 -21.46 0.44 22.79
CA HIS A 602 -20.65 -0.73 23.06
C HIS A 602 -19.45 -0.44 23.97
N PHE A 603 -18.86 0.75 23.91
CA PHE A 603 -17.75 1.10 24.79
C PHE A 603 -18.20 1.33 26.23
N THR A 604 -19.41 1.87 26.46
CA THR A 604 -20.00 1.93 27.81
C THR A 604 -20.58 0.58 28.27
N ASN A 605 -21.21 -0.18 27.38
CA ASN A 605 -22.08 -1.31 27.77
C ASN A 605 -21.44 -2.69 27.61
N VAL A 606 -20.53 -2.87 26.64
CA VAL A 606 -19.98 -4.21 26.28
C VAL A 606 -18.52 -4.33 26.67
N VAL A 607 -17.69 -3.36 26.30
CA VAL A 607 -16.24 -3.35 26.56
C VAL A 607 -15.90 -3.54 28.05
N PRO A 608 -16.58 -2.92 29.03
CA PRO A 608 -16.28 -3.14 30.45
C PRO A 608 -16.51 -4.58 30.89
N HIS A 609 -17.50 -5.28 30.32
CA HIS A 609 -17.73 -6.69 30.63
C HIS A 609 -16.68 -7.61 30.00
N LEU A 610 -16.22 -7.29 28.78
CA LEU A 610 -15.08 -7.97 28.16
C LEU A 610 -13.81 -7.75 28.98
N ALA A 611 -13.58 -6.52 29.47
CA ALA A 611 -12.44 -6.16 30.31
C ALA A 611 -12.38 -7.00 31.60
N LEU A 612 -13.51 -7.25 32.26
CA LEU A 612 -13.57 -8.11 33.46
C LEU A 612 -13.22 -9.59 33.18
N ARG A 613 -13.00 -9.98 31.93
CA ARG A 613 -12.55 -11.31 31.50
C ARG A 613 -11.17 -11.31 30.83
N ASN A 614 -10.63 -10.12 30.55
CA ASN A 614 -9.38 -9.95 29.83
C ASN A 614 -8.50 -8.91 30.53
N LEU A 615 -7.38 -9.36 31.12
CA LEU A 615 -6.52 -8.49 31.90
C LEU A 615 -5.92 -7.35 31.06
N GLY A 616 -5.51 -7.61 29.82
CA GLY A 616 -4.97 -6.57 28.93
C GLY A 616 -5.97 -5.46 28.65
N LEU A 617 -7.19 -5.83 28.25
CA LEU A 617 -8.26 -4.86 28.01
C LEU A 617 -8.65 -4.11 29.29
N LEU A 618 -8.69 -4.79 30.44
CA LEU A 618 -8.93 -4.15 31.73
C LEU A 618 -7.89 -3.06 32.03
N LYS A 619 -6.61 -3.38 31.88
CA LYS A 619 -5.55 -2.41 32.07
C LYS A 619 -5.64 -1.26 31.06
N ALA A 620 -6.03 -1.54 29.81
CA ALA A 620 -6.20 -0.51 28.79
C ALA A 620 -7.32 0.48 29.14
N ILE A 621 -8.49 0.01 29.61
CA ILE A 621 -9.60 0.89 30.02
C ILE A 621 -9.27 1.70 31.28
N LEU A 622 -8.51 1.11 32.22
CA LEU A 622 -8.06 1.81 33.44
C LEU A 622 -7.02 2.88 33.08
N ALA A 623 -6.08 2.58 32.17
CA ALA A 623 -5.07 3.51 31.70
C ALA A 623 -5.68 4.77 31.10
N VAL A 624 -6.61 4.62 30.14
CA VAL A 624 -7.25 5.76 29.48
C VAL A 624 -8.13 6.58 30.45
N ALA A 625 -8.81 5.91 31.39
CA ALA A 625 -9.61 6.59 32.41
C ALA A 625 -8.75 7.41 33.38
N ALA A 626 -7.68 6.81 33.91
CA ALA A 626 -6.73 7.49 34.77
C ALA A 626 -6.05 8.66 34.04
N LYS A 627 -5.72 8.49 32.76
CA LYS A 627 -5.13 9.55 31.93
C LYS A 627 -6.07 10.73 31.78
N HIS A 628 -7.29 10.50 31.33
CA HIS A 628 -8.30 11.56 31.17
C HIS A 628 -8.64 12.25 32.50
N MET A 629 -8.71 11.48 33.60
CA MET A 629 -8.93 12.02 34.94
C MET A 629 -7.78 12.96 35.36
N SER A 630 -6.53 12.61 35.04
CA SER A 630 -5.34 13.41 35.38
C SER A 630 -5.31 14.79 34.71
N LEU A 631 -5.86 14.91 33.49
CA LEU A 631 -5.95 16.18 32.77
C LEU A 631 -6.86 17.19 33.50
N GLY A 632 -7.87 16.71 34.20
CA GLY A 632 -8.74 17.56 35.04
C GLY A 632 -8.08 18.07 36.32
N LEU A 633 -7.03 17.42 36.82
CA LEU A 633 -6.33 17.81 38.05
C LEU A 633 -5.29 18.91 37.81
N LYS A 634 -4.72 18.99 36.60
CA LYS A 634 -3.76 20.04 36.22
C LYS A 634 -4.41 21.44 36.16
N ALA A 635 -5.69 21.52 35.79
CA ALA A 635 -6.43 22.80 35.73
C ALA A 635 -6.72 23.40 37.12
N GLY A 636 -6.82 22.57 38.17
CA GLY A 636 -7.18 23.02 39.53
C GLY A 636 -6.06 23.66 40.35
N GLN A 637 -4.77 23.47 39.98
CA GLN A 637 -3.63 24.01 40.74
C GLN A 637 -3.16 25.39 40.27
N ALA A 638 -3.69 25.93 39.17
CA ALA A 638 -3.35 27.27 38.69
C ALA A 638 -4.11 28.41 39.40
N GLY A 639 -5.06 28.09 40.30
CA GLY A 639 -6.05 29.05 40.83
C GLY A 639 -6.03 29.37 42.33
N SER A 640 -5.01 28.98 43.12
CA SER A 640 -4.97 29.33 44.55
C SER A 640 -3.61 29.83 45.02
N SER A 641 -3.37 31.13 44.85
CA SER A 641 -2.37 31.87 45.61
C SER A 641 -2.92 32.21 47.01
N SER A 642 -2.66 31.35 48.00
CA SER A 642 -2.74 31.75 49.41
C SER A 642 -1.75 30.94 50.24
N SER A 643 -0.81 31.65 50.84
CA SER A 643 0.27 31.19 51.72
C SER A 643 -0.23 30.25 52.82
N PRO A 644 0.51 29.20 53.21
CA PRO A 644 0.23 28.49 54.45
C PRO A 644 1.00 29.14 55.61
N GLU A 645 0.27 29.63 56.60
CA GLU A 645 0.77 29.91 57.94
C GLU A 645 1.19 28.60 58.63
N ALA A 646 2.26 28.71 59.41
CA ALA A 646 2.84 27.63 60.19
C ALA A 646 1.89 27.16 61.31
N THR A 647 1.66 25.85 61.38
CA THR A 647 1.32 25.18 62.66
C THR A 647 2.02 23.83 62.75
N THR A 648 2.73 23.67 63.86
CA THR A 648 3.49 22.49 64.29
C THR A 648 2.56 21.34 64.67
N GLY A 649 2.81 20.14 64.15
CA GLY A 649 2.13 18.92 64.59
C GLY A 649 2.80 17.66 64.04
N SER A 650 3.48 16.92 64.91
CA SER A 650 4.08 15.63 64.66
C SER A 650 3.05 14.58 64.23
N GLY A 651 3.20 14.02 63.03
CA GLY A 651 2.42 12.89 62.51
C GLY A 651 3.19 12.21 61.38
N GLN A 652 3.19 10.88 61.38
CA GLN A 652 3.90 10.01 60.43
C GLN A 652 3.71 10.38 58.95
N PRO A 653 4.64 10.01 58.04
CA PRO A 653 4.37 10.11 56.61
C PRO A 653 3.26 9.13 56.26
N SER A 654 2.05 9.62 56.05
CA SER A 654 1.00 8.83 55.41
C SER A 654 1.48 8.46 54.02
N GLU A 655 1.43 7.16 53.70
CA GLU A 655 1.64 6.63 52.34
C GLU A 655 0.88 7.52 51.35
N ARG A 656 1.61 8.23 50.49
CA ARG A 656 1.01 9.05 49.43
C ARG A 656 0.30 8.10 48.49
N SER A 657 -1.02 8.17 48.42
CA SER A 657 -1.80 7.54 47.36
C SER A 657 -1.26 7.97 45.98
N PRO A 658 -1.06 7.03 45.05
CA PRO A 658 -0.47 7.34 43.75
C PRO A 658 -1.37 8.29 42.96
N THR A 659 -0.77 9.29 42.30
CA THR A 659 -1.53 10.27 41.51
C THR A 659 -2.15 9.59 40.27
N PRO A 660 -3.34 10.01 39.79
CA PRO A 660 -3.95 9.43 38.58
C PRO A 660 -3.04 9.42 37.34
N ALA A 661 -2.14 10.39 37.21
CA ALA A 661 -1.15 10.42 36.13
C ALA A 661 -0.16 9.24 36.21
N HIS A 662 0.30 8.90 37.41
CA HIS A 662 1.19 7.76 37.65
C HIS A 662 0.50 6.42 37.33
N MET A 663 -0.73 6.26 37.83
CA MET A 663 -1.54 5.06 37.58
C MET A 663 -1.84 4.89 36.08
N ALA A 664 -2.11 5.98 35.36
CA ALA A 664 -2.34 5.95 33.92
C ALA A 664 -1.16 5.33 33.15
N THR A 665 0.06 5.79 33.45
CA THR A 665 1.29 5.27 32.85
C THR A 665 1.57 3.82 33.27
N GLN A 666 1.33 3.48 34.53
CA GLN A 666 1.48 2.10 35.02
C GLN A 666 0.58 1.13 34.25
N TYR A 667 -0.73 1.40 34.20
CA TYR A 667 -1.68 0.53 33.50
C TYR A 667 -1.41 0.46 32.00
N TYR A 668 -0.90 1.54 31.38
CA TYR A 668 -0.49 1.54 29.99
C TYR A 668 0.63 0.51 29.73
N TYR A 669 1.70 0.52 30.54
CA TYR A 669 2.78 -0.45 30.40
C TYR A 669 2.35 -1.88 30.76
N GLU A 670 1.49 -2.07 31.76
CA GLU A 670 0.90 -3.38 32.07
C GLU A 670 0.06 -3.92 30.89
N THR A 671 -0.63 -3.04 30.16
CA THR A 671 -1.35 -3.41 28.93
C THR A 671 -0.38 -3.92 27.86
N LEU A 672 0.74 -3.23 27.65
CA LEU A 672 1.77 -3.66 26.69
C LEU A 672 2.43 -4.97 27.14
N GLN A 673 2.72 -5.14 28.42
CA GLN A 673 3.26 -6.40 28.93
C GLN A 673 2.30 -7.57 28.67
N TYR A 674 0.99 -7.36 28.85
CA TYR A 674 0.01 -8.39 28.51
C TYR A 674 0.01 -8.70 27.01
N LEU A 675 0.00 -7.68 26.15
CA LEU A 675 0.06 -7.86 24.69
C LEU A 675 1.33 -8.60 24.24
N SER A 676 2.46 -8.50 24.97
CA SER A 676 3.72 -9.21 24.67
C SER A 676 3.58 -10.73 24.72
N GLN A 677 2.67 -11.22 25.55
CA GLN A 677 2.44 -12.64 25.83
C GLN A 677 1.35 -13.25 24.92
N THR A 678 0.56 -12.40 24.26
CA THR A 678 -0.55 -12.81 23.40
C THR A 678 -0.20 -13.54 22.09
N PRO A 679 1.03 -13.45 21.51
CA PRO A 679 1.43 -14.26 20.35
C PRO A 679 1.36 -15.78 20.57
N LEU A 680 1.30 -16.22 21.83
CA LEU A 680 1.08 -17.62 22.19
C LEU A 680 -0.36 -18.10 21.92
N TYR A 681 -1.30 -17.19 21.60
CA TYR A 681 -2.73 -17.48 21.47
C TYR A 681 -3.31 -16.97 20.14
N PRO A 682 -3.26 -17.75 19.05
CA PRO A 682 -3.77 -17.35 17.73
C PRO A 682 -5.24 -16.88 17.73
N SER A 683 -6.08 -17.43 18.61
CA SER A 683 -7.48 -17.01 18.76
C SER A 683 -7.66 -15.58 19.26
N TYR A 684 -6.68 -15.02 19.97
CA TYR A 684 -6.75 -13.64 20.46
C TYR A 684 -6.66 -12.63 19.32
N ALA A 685 -5.90 -12.93 18.26
CA ALA A 685 -5.74 -12.05 17.10
C ALA A 685 -7.05 -11.76 16.36
N LYS A 686 -8.10 -12.58 16.57
CA LYS A 686 -9.43 -12.43 15.97
C LYS A 686 -10.52 -11.99 16.98
N SER A 687 -10.13 -11.63 18.20
CA SER A 687 -11.07 -11.34 19.28
C SER A 687 -11.60 -9.91 19.27
N HIS A 688 -12.69 -9.68 19.99
CA HIS A 688 -13.21 -8.33 20.25
C HIS A 688 -12.29 -7.54 21.19
N GLU A 689 -11.57 -8.24 22.07
CA GLU A 689 -10.71 -7.68 23.10
C GLU A 689 -9.46 -7.04 22.52
N ILE A 690 -8.85 -7.61 21.47
CA ILE A 690 -7.72 -6.96 20.79
C ILE A 690 -8.17 -5.70 20.04
N LEU A 691 -9.37 -5.74 19.42
CA LEU A 691 -9.95 -4.60 18.73
C LEU A 691 -10.25 -3.46 19.72
N ALA A 692 -10.90 -3.75 20.84
CA ALA A 692 -11.17 -2.76 21.88
C ALA A 692 -9.88 -2.23 22.52
N THR A 693 -8.91 -3.10 22.81
CA THR A 693 -7.60 -2.71 23.37
C THR A 693 -6.88 -1.73 22.46
N ALA A 694 -6.89 -1.95 21.14
CA ALA A 694 -6.27 -1.03 20.18
C ALA A 694 -6.90 0.37 20.21
N ILE A 695 -8.23 0.45 20.32
CA ILE A 695 -8.93 1.75 20.48
C ILE A 695 -8.61 2.41 21.83
N MET A 696 -8.47 1.64 22.91
CA MET A 696 -8.13 2.19 24.24
C MET A 696 -6.72 2.75 24.28
N ILE A 697 -5.73 2.01 23.76
CA ILE A 697 -4.33 2.46 23.63
C ILE A 697 -4.31 3.73 22.80
N GLY A 698 -5.00 3.73 21.66
CA GLY A 698 -5.10 4.92 20.86
C GLY A 698 -5.70 6.10 21.64
N THR A 699 -6.84 5.91 22.28
CA THR A 699 -7.50 6.98 23.05
C THR A 699 -6.60 7.52 24.17
N TYR A 700 -5.81 6.65 24.82
CA TYR A 700 -4.80 7.05 25.80
C TYR A 700 -3.75 7.98 25.18
N GLU A 701 -3.16 7.58 24.06
CA GLU A 701 -2.13 8.35 23.36
C GLU A 701 -2.65 9.69 22.84
N MET A 702 -3.89 9.72 22.36
CA MET A 702 -4.58 10.96 22.01
C MET A 702 -4.66 11.92 23.20
N PHE A 703 -4.87 11.41 24.41
CA PHE A 703 -4.89 12.22 25.65
C PHE A 703 -3.49 12.52 26.19
N ASP A 704 -2.45 11.82 25.73
CA ASP A 704 -1.04 11.99 26.15
C ASP A 704 -0.19 12.81 25.17
N ALA A 705 -0.78 13.30 24.08
CA ALA A 705 -0.11 14.07 23.04
C ALA A 705 0.59 15.38 23.51
N ASP A 706 0.37 15.80 24.77
CA ASP A 706 1.07 16.93 25.41
C ASP A 706 2.54 16.63 25.80
N GLY A 707 3.01 15.39 25.66
CA GLY A 707 4.42 15.03 25.85
C GLY A 707 5.28 15.42 24.64
N THR A 708 6.41 16.10 24.86
CA THR A 708 7.36 16.54 23.82
C THR A 708 7.98 15.43 22.94
N SER A 709 7.52 14.18 23.04
CA SER A 709 8.10 13.03 22.33
C SER A 709 7.10 12.06 21.67
N THR A 710 5.79 12.30 21.69
CA THR A 710 4.78 11.28 21.30
C THR A 710 3.99 11.56 20.01
N SER A 711 4.11 12.73 19.37
CA SER A 711 3.24 13.10 18.24
C SER A 711 3.33 12.17 17.02
N GLY A 712 4.51 11.62 16.73
CA GLY A 712 4.71 10.65 15.64
C GLY A 712 4.31 9.22 15.98
N ASN A 713 4.24 8.87 17.26
CA ASN A 713 4.00 7.50 17.72
C ASN A 713 2.50 7.15 17.68
N TRP A 714 1.66 8.08 18.16
CA TRP A 714 0.20 8.03 18.03
C TRP A 714 -0.27 7.72 16.61
N GLU A 715 0.31 8.38 15.61
CA GLU A 715 -0.05 8.17 14.20
C GLU A 715 0.35 6.77 13.69
N ARG A 716 1.53 6.29 14.09
CA ARG A 716 2.02 4.94 13.74
C ARG A 716 1.15 3.86 14.37
N HIS A 717 0.68 4.06 15.60
CA HIS A 717 -0.19 3.10 16.29
C HIS A 717 -1.61 3.08 15.71
N LEU A 718 -2.16 4.21 15.28
CA LEU A 718 -3.43 4.25 14.53
C LEU A 718 -3.36 3.46 13.22
N ARG A 719 -2.20 3.46 12.54
CA ARG A 719 -1.97 2.60 11.36
C ARG A 719 -1.96 1.13 11.71
N GLY A 720 -1.36 0.72 12.83
CA GLY A 720 -1.44 -0.67 13.26
C GLY A 720 -2.86 -1.11 13.62
N ALA A 721 -3.63 -0.25 14.30
CA ALA A 721 -5.05 -0.50 14.58
C ALA A 721 -5.89 -0.67 13.31
N PHE A 722 -5.58 0.06 12.23
CA PHE A 722 -6.19 -0.16 10.92
C PHE A 722 -5.90 -1.56 10.36
N TRP A 723 -4.65 -2.01 10.42
CA TRP A 723 -4.26 -3.32 9.90
C TRP A 723 -4.82 -4.50 10.72
N ILE A 724 -5.03 -4.33 12.03
CA ILE A 724 -5.72 -5.32 12.88
C ILE A 724 -7.20 -5.44 12.48
N GLN A 725 -7.85 -4.31 12.21
CA GLN A 725 -9.24 -4.32 11.72
C GLN A 725 -9.33 -4.97 10.34
N ARG A 726 -8.41 -4.62 9.43
CA ARG A 726 -8.38 -5.14 8.07
C ARG A 726 -8.12 -6.64 7.98
N SER A 727 -7.25 -7.19 8.83
CA SER A 727 -6.98 -8.64 8.88
C SER A 727 -8.16 -9.47 9.38
N GLN A 728 -9.17 -8.82 9.96
CA GLN A 728 -10.40 -9.45 10.41
C GLN A 728 -11.63 -9.03 9.59
N ASP A 729 -11.41 -8.44 8.41
CA ASP A 729 -12.46 -7.90 7.53
C ASP A 729 -13.46 -6.98 8.27
N ASN A 730 -12.96 -6.19 9.23
CA ASN A 730 -13.79 -5.23 9.95
C ASN A 730 -13.91 -3.90 9.20
N ASP A 731 -15.14 -3.42 9.03
CA ASP A 731 -15.43 -2.11 8.45
C ASP A 731 -16.67 -1.42 9.05
N GLY A 732 -17.09 -0.30 8.45
CA GLY A 732 -18.18 0.55 8.94
C GLY A 732 -19.58 -0.01 8.76
N GLU A 733 -19.75 -1.07 7.97
CA GLU A 733 -21.01 -1.80 7.74
C GLU A 733 -20.95 -3.25 8.27
N SER A 734 -19.92 -3.58 9.07
CA SER A 734 -19.81 -4.86 9.81
C SER A 734 -21.12 -5.23 10.52
N ILE A 735 -21.52 -6.50 10.41
CA ILE A 735 -22.76 -7.02 11.03
C ILE A 735 -22.68 -6.95 12.55
N ASP A 736 -21.53 -7.32 13.12
CA ASP A 736 -21.26 -7.27 14.56
C ASP A 736 -21.18 -5.82 15.05
N GLY A 737 -21.99 -5.48 16.06
CA GLY A 737 -22.15 -4.12 16.55
C GLY A 737 -20.86 -3.53 17.15
N LEU A 738 -20.11 -4.32 17.93
CA LEU A 738 -18.86 -3.86 18.55
C LEU A 738 -17.78 -3.63 17.49
N ARG A 739 -17.66 -4.52 16.51
CA ARG A 739 -16.77 -4.36 15.35
C ARG A 739 -17.04 -3.06 14.59
N ARG A 740 -18.32 -2.79 14.33
CA ARG A 740 -18.78 -1.53 13.70
C ARG A 740 -18.47 -0.31 14.58
N ALA A 741 -18.71 -0.39 15.89
CA ALA A 741 -18.39 0.68 16.84
C ALA A 741 -16.87 0.98 16.90
N VAL A 742 -16.04 -0.06 16.90
CA VAL A 742 -14.57 0.03 16.84
C VAL A 742 -14.13 0.77 15.57
N TRP A 743 -14.71 0.44 14.42
CA TRP A 743 -14.38 1.10 13.15
C TRP A 743 -14.67 2.60 13.19
N TRP A 744 -15.86 2.99 13.63
CA TRP A 744 -16.24 4.40 13.68
C TRP A 744 -15.49 5.18 14.77
N ALA A 745 -15.14 4.55 15.89
CA ALA A 745 -14.27 5.16 16.88
C ALA A 745 -12.85 5.40 16.32
N TRP A 746 -12.26 4.40 15.66
CA TRP A 746 -10.96 4.51 15.01
C TRP A 746 -10.94 5.58 13.92
N LEU A 747 -11.93 5.59 13.02
CA LEU A 747 -11.94 6.54 11.90
C LEU A 747 -12.00 7.99 12.39
N ARG A 748 -12.70 8.28 13.51
CA ARG A 748 -12.70 9.62 14.11
C ARG A 748 -11.33 10.02 14.65
N GLN A 749 -10.57 9.09 15.23
CA GLN A 749 -9.19 9.34 15.65
C GLN A 749 -8.30 9.62 14.44
N ASP A 750 -8.45 8.84 13.36
CA ASP A 750 -7.69 9.00 12.13
C ASP A 750 -8.01 10.31 11.39
N ILE A 751 -9.29 10.73 11.34
CA ILE A 751 -9.70 12.03 10.74
C ILE A 751 -8.92 13.18 11.40
N TRP A 752 -8.88 13.20 12.73
CA TRP A 752 -8.18 14.25 13.47
C TRP A 752 -6.67 14.18 13.24
N ALA A 753 -6.07 13.00 13.37
CA ALA A 753 -4.63 12.81 13.14
C ALA A 753 -4.24 13.23 11.71
N ALA A 754 -4.98 12.77 10.70
CA ALA A 754 -4.75 13.06 9.29
C ALA A 754 -4.85 14.56 8.98
N PHE A 755 -5.89 15.22 9.51
CA PHE A 755 -6.06 16.66 9.36
C PHE A 755 -4.88 17.43 9.97
N ARG A 756 -4.43 17.04 11.16
CA ARG A 756 -3.32 17.70 11.88
C ARG A 756 -1.97 17.50 11.19
N SER A 757 -1.67 16.31 10.67
CA SER A 757 -0.41 16.04 9.96
C SER A 757 -0.46 16.34 8.46
N GLY A 758 -1.62 16.76 7.93
CA GLY A 758 -1.79 17.11 6.52
C GLY A 758 -1.66 15.91 5.57
N ARG A 759 -1.96 14.70 6.05
CA ARG A 759 -1.94 13.46 5.26
C ARG A 759 -3.35 13.00 4.88
N PRO A 760 -3.51 12.12 3.89
CA PRO A 760 -4.78 11.45 3.66
C PRO A 760 -5.19 10.55 4.84
N THR A 761 -6.50 10.37 5.01
CA THR A 761 -7.03 9.35 5.92
C THR A 761 -6.70 7.95 5.41
N LEU A 762 -6.55 7.01 6.34
CA LEU A 762 -6.11 5.63 6.08
C LEU A 762 -7.23 4.78 5.46
N THR A 763 -8.49 5.19 5.62
CA THR A 763 -9.64 4.41 5.16
C THR A 763 -9.68 4.29 3.63
N ILE A 764 -9.58 3.04 3.15
CA ILE A 764 -9.82 2.64 1.75
C ILE A 764 -11.22 2.07 1.54
N TRP A 765 -11.98 1.87 2.62
CA TRP A 765 -13.33 1.31 2.60
C TRP A 765 -14.27 2.19 1.75
N ARG A 766 -15.27 1.55 1.17
CA ARG A 766 -16.35 2.20 0.41
C ARG A 766 -17.68 1.66 0.93
N PRO A 767 -18.65 2.54 1.24
CA PRO A 767 -19.96 2.11 1.67
C PRO A 767 -20.70 1.36 0.56
N LEU A 768 -21.45 0.32 0.93
CA LEU A 768 -22.29 -0.44 -0.01
C LEU A 768 -23.72 0.10 -0.03
N LYS A 769 -24.23 0.58 1.11
CA LYS A 769 -25.58 1.15 1.20
C LYS A 769 -25.65 2.54 0.57
N ARG A 770 -26.73 2.81 -0.19
CA ARG A 770 -27.02 4.15 -0.75
C ARG A 770 -27.53 5.07 0.34
N LEU A 771 -27.36 6.38 0.17
CA LEU A 771 -27.79 7.40 1.15
C LEU A 771 -29.28 7.30 1.50
N GLU A 772 -30.11 6.98 0.51
CA GLU A 772 -31.57 6.86 0.66
C GLU A 772 -32.00 5.63 1.48
N ASP A 773 -31.13 4.62 1.57
CA ASP A 773 -31.41 3.37 2.28
C ASP A 773 -30.92 3.41 3.74
N LEU A 774 -30.28 4.52 4.16
CA LEU A 774 -29.72 4.67 5.51
C LEU A 774 -30.76 5.17 6.50
N ASP A 775 -30.72 4.65 7.73
CA ASP A 775 -31.45 5.25 8.84
C ASP A 775 -30.79 6.54 9.37
N SER A 776 -31.44 7.19 10.34
CA SER A 776 -30.99 8.48 10.90
C SER A 776 -29.59 8.41 11.56
N ASP A 777 -29.23 7.27 12.15
CA ASP A 777 -27.97 7.07 12.85
C ASP A 777 -26.86 6.60 11.88
N GLU A 778 -27.22 5.79 10.89
CA GLU A 778 -26.37 5.45 9.74
C GLU A 778 -26.01 6.68 8.90
N LEU A 779 -26.91 7.65 8.78
CA LEU A 779 -26.60 8.96 8.18
C LEU A 779 -25.53 9.70 8.99
N ALA A 780 -25.52 9.59 10.33
CA ALA A 780 -24.52 10.23 11.17
C ALA A 780 -23.12 9.64 10.93
N THR A 781 -23.01 8.31 10.88
CA THR A 781 -21.74 7.61 10.59
C THR A 781 -21.31 7.81 9.14
N ARG A 782 -22.24 7.89 8.19
CA ARG A 782 -21.94 8.25 6.79
C ARG A 782 -21.29 9.63 6.68
N MET A 783 -21.70 10.60 7.50
CA MET A 783 -21.04 11.91 7.55
C MET A 783 -19.60 11.81 8.07
N VAL A 784 -19.31 10.92 9.03
CA VAL A 784 -17.93 10.66 9.45
C VAL A 784 -17.09 10.16 8.28
N TYR A 785 -17.62 9.25 7.46
CA TYR A 785 -16.94 8.76 6.25
C TYR A 785 -16.69 9.85 5.20
N ILE A 786 -17.72 10.64 4.85
CA ILE A 786 -17.58 11.73 3.87
C ILE A 786 -16.55 12.76 4.37
N CYS A 787 -16.59 13.09 5.66
CA CYS A 787 -15.60 13.95 6.32
C CYS A 787 -14.16 13.42 6.15
N ALA A 788 -13.94 12.11 6.36
CA ALA A 788 -12.63 11.49 6.14
C ALA A 788 -12.12 11.65 4.70
N LYS A 789 -13.00 11.57 3.70
CA LYS A 789 -12.62 11.77 2.30
C LYS A 789 -12.34 13.25 1.98
N CYS A 790 -13.08 14.18 2.58
CA CYS A 790 -12.81 15.63 2.48
C CYS A 790 -11.45 16.01 3.09
N VAL A 791 -11.06 15.42 4.23
CA VAL A 791 -9.71 15.57 4.78
C VAL A 791 -8.66 14.99 3.84
N GLY A 792 -8.94 13.83 3.24
CA GLY A 792 -8.09 13.25 2.20
C GLY A 792 -7.89 14.16 0.99
N PHE A 793 -8.94 14.86 0.55
CA PHE A 793 -8.85 15.88 -0.50
C PHE A 793 -7.91 17.01 -0.11
N ALA A 794 -8.03 17.59 1.09
CA ALA A 794 -7.18 18.69 1.53
C ALA A 794 -5.69 18.32 1.58
N ALA A 795 -5.35 17.08 1.92
CA ALA A 795 -3.96 16.61 1.96
C ALA A 795 -3.29 16.55 0.57
N LEU A 796 -4.06 16.28 -0.50
CA LEU A 796 -3.52 16.10 -1.86
C LEU A 796 -2.92 17.38 -2.46
N ASP A 797 -3.38 18.56 -2.01
CA ASP A 797 -2.93 19.88 -2.50
C ASP A 797 -1.43 20.13 -2.25
N LYS A 798 -0.85 19.44 -1.25
CA LYS A 798 0.55 19.61 -0.84
C LYS A 798 1.53 18.70 -1.59
N THR A 799 1.04 17.80 -2.46
CA THR A 799 1.81 16.66 -2.97
C THR A 799 2.09 16.66 -4.48
N SER A 800 1.59 17.63 -5.25
CA SER A 800 1.79 17.65 -6.71
C SER A 800 1.71 19.07 -7.30
N PRO A 801 2.84 19.75 -7.57
CA PRO A 801 2.86 21.09 -8.17
C PRO A 801 2.31 21.16 -9.61
N ASP A 802 2.24 20.03 -10.32
CA ASP A 802 1.77 19.92 -11.71
C ASP A 802 0.30 19.45 -11.82
N GLN A 803 -0.47 19.48 -10.71
CA GLN A 803 -1.87 19.07 -10.77
C GLN A 803 -2.69 20.08 -11.58
N ASP A 804 -3.39 19.61 -12.62
CA ASP A 804 -4.29 20.44 -13.42
C ASP A 804 -5.32 21.10 -12.49
N ILE A 805 -5.22 22.43 -12.35
CA ILE A 805 -6.11 23.25 -11.50
C ILE A 805 -7.57 22.95 -11.81
N ARG A 806 -7.91 22.65 -13.06
CA ARG A 806 -9.28 22.28 -13.45
C ARG A 806 -9.72 20.97 -12.84
N GLN A 807 -8.84 19.96 -12.81
CA GLN A 807 -9.13 18.67 -12.18
C GLN A 807 -9.30 18.82 -10.66
N ARG A 808 -8.50 19.67 -10.02
CA ARG A 808 -8.61 19.97 -8.60
C ARG A 808 -9.93 20.66 -8.25
N ILE A 809 -10.34 21.64 -9.07
CA ILE A 809 -11.64 22.32 -8.95
C ILE A 809 -12.78 21.32 -9.10
N GLU A 810 -12.75 20.48 -10.15
CA GLU A 810 -13.75 19.45 -10.41
C GLU A 810 -13.85 18.46 -9.25
N GLN A 811 -12.72 18.03 -8.70
CA GLN A 811 -12.69 17.15 -7.54
C GLN A 811 -13.30 17.82 -6.30
N GLY A 812 -12.98 19.09 -6.05
CA GLY A 812 -13.59 19.87 -4.96
C GLY A 812 -15.11 20.00 -5.12
N ASN A 813 -15.60 20.25 -6.34
CA ASN A 813 -17.03 20.33 -6.64
C ASN A 813 -17.75 19.03 -6.33
N ARG A 814 -17.15 17.87 -6.63
CA ARG A 814 -17.72 16.56 -6.29
C ARG A 814 -17.85 16.35 -4.77
N PHE A 815 -16.88 16.81 -3.99
CA PHE A 815 -16.98 16.74 -2.52
C PHE A 815 -18.05 17.67 -1.96
N LEU A 816 -18.17 18.89 -2.50
CA LEU A 816 -19.26 19.80 -2.13
C LEU A 816 -20.63 19.23 -2.53
N GLN A 817 -20.74 18.60 -3.69
CA GLN A 817 -21.96 17.92 -4.12
C GLN A 817 -22.31 16.76 -3.18
N ALA A 818 -21.33 15.93 -2.79
CA ALA A 818 -21.58 14.83 -1.86
C ALA A 818 -22.05 15.31 -0.48
N LEU A 819 -21.53 16.45 -0.01
CA LEU A 819 -22.00 17.11 1.21
C LEU A 819 -23.46 17.58 1.06
N GLU A 820 -23.80 18.21 -0.06
CA GLU A 820 -25.18 18.62 -0.35
C GLU A 820 -26.14 17.44 -0.45
N ASP A 821 -25.74 16.35 -1.12
CA ASP A 821 -26.57 15.16 -1.29
C ASP A 821 -26.88 14.52 0.06
N TRP A 822 -25.88 14.42 0.95
CA TRP A 822 -26.09 14.01 2.33
C TRP A 822 -27.05 14.94 3.08
N TYR A 823 -26.88 16.26 2.94
CA TYR A 823 -27.73 17.25 3.62
C TYR A 823 -29.20 17.18 3.14
N ARG A 824 -29.44 16.89 1.86
CA ARG A 824 -30.78 16.82 1.25
C ARG A 824 -31.62 15.67 1.77
N VAL A 825 -31.01 14.55 2.15
CA VAL A 825 -31.72 13.35 2.63
C VAL A 825 -31.97 13.35 4.15
N LEU A 826 -31.55 14.41 4.86
CA LEU A 826 -31.63 14.43 6.32
C LEU A 826 -33.07 14.45 6.84
N PRO A 827 -33.41 13.57 7.81
CA PRO A 827 -34.71 13.60 8.47
C PRO A 827 -34.86 14.82 9.40
N SER A 828 -36.09 15.06 9.87
CA SER A 828 -36.40 16.20 10.74
C SER A 828 -35.63 16.23 12.07
N SER A 829 -35.07 15.10 12.50
CA SER A 829 -34.20 14.99 13.68
C SER A 829 -32.87 15.74 13.54
N TYR A 830 -32.49 16.15 12.33
CA TYR A 830 -31.34 17.02 12.04
C TYR A 830 -31.72 18.49 11.93
N LYS A 831 -32.96 18.88 12.28
CA LYS A 831 -33.34 20.30 12.34
C LYS A 831 -32.95 20.89 13.69
N PRO A 832 -32.47 22.15 13.74
CA PRO A 832 -32.12 22.81 14.97
C PRO A 832 -33.37 23.03 15.85
N VAL A 833 -33.21 22.82 17.15
CA VAL A 833 -34.21 23.17 18.15
C VAL A 833 -34.01 24.65 18.50
N THR A 834 -34.97 25.48 18.11
CA THR A 834 -34.95 26.92 18.37
C THR A 834 -35.19 27.19 19.85
N VAL A 835 -34.24 27.87 20.50
CA VAL A 835 -34.39 28.40 21.87
C VAL A 835 -34.68 29.89 21.77
N GLU A 836 -35.74 30.36 22.44
CA GLU A 836 -36.09 31.78 22.48
C GLU A 836 -35.02 32.56 23.26
N THR A 837 -34.18 33.32 22.56
CA THR A 837 -33.19 34.21 23.18
C THR A 837 -33.89 35.47 23.67
N LYS A 838 -33.95 35.69 25.00
CA LYS A 838 -34.32 37.01 25.54
C LYS A 838 -33.28 38.04 25.09
N PRO A 839 -33.70 39.18 24.48
CA PRO A 839 -32.76 40.22 24.08
C PRO A 839 -32.12 40.83 25.32
N ASP A 840 -30.80 40.70 25.43
CA ASP A 840 -30.01 41.29 26.51
C ASP A 840 -29.85 42.79 26.22
N GLN A 841 -30.53 43.64 27.01
CA GLN A 841 -30.57 45.09 26.82
C GLN A 841 -29.27 45.82 27.21
N THR A 842 -28.18 45.10 27.49
CA THR A 842 -26.94 45.68 28.04
C THR A 842 -25.69 45.52 27.18
N SER A 843 -25.76 44.84 26.03
CA SER A 843 -24.60 44.63 25.14
C SER A 843 -24.68 45.52 23.89
N LYS A 844 -23.76 46.49 23.75
CA LYS A 844 -23.51 47.24 22.50
C LYS A 844 -22.66 46.47 21.48
N SER A 845 -22.35 45.19 21.73
CA SER A 845 -21.65 44.32 20.79
C SER A 845 -22.68 43.41 20.10
N GLU A 846 -22.79 43.57 18.78
CA GLU A 846 -23.69 42.79 17.89
C GLU A 846 -23.13 41.38 17.58
N THR A 847 -21.98 41.01 18.15
CA THR A 847 -21.22 39.80 17.79
C THR A 847 -21.24 38.80 18.93
N LYS A 848 -22.32 38.02 19.03
CA LYS A 848 -22.32 36.73 19.73
C LYS A 848 -22.91 35.60 18.89
N PHE A 849 -22.20 34.48 18.75
CA PHE A 849 -22.69 33.24 18.16
C PHE A 849 -23.84 32.69 19.02
N GLN A 850 -25.06 32.75 18.48
CA GLN A 850 -26.26 32.26 19.15
C GLN A 850 -26.18 30.75 19.41
N SER A 851 -26.69 30.30 20.56
CA SER A 851 -26.73 28.87 20.89
C SER A 851 -27.76 28.13 20.01
N ILE A 852 -27.33 27.07 19.32
CA ILE A 852 -28.22 26.21 18.51
C ILE A 852 -28.09 24.78 19.01
N TRP A 853 -29.22 24.16 19.37
CA TRP A 853 -29.23 22.81 19.91
C TRP A 853 -29.77 21.80 18.90
N PHE A 854 -29.14 20.62 18.81
CA PHE A 854 -29.60 19.48 18.03
C PHE A 854 -29.78 18.27 18.96
N HIS A 855 -30.77 17.44 18.66
CA HIS A 855 -31.06 16.22 19.42
C HIS A 855 -31.48 15.08 18.48
N PRO A 856 -30.94 13.86 18.66
CA PRO A 856 -29.91 13.43 19.63
C PRO A 856 -28.49 13.99 19.40
N PRO A 857 -27.56 13.84 20.38
CA PRO A 857 -26.20 14.40 20.31
C PRO A 857 -25.37 13.90 19.12
N ASN A 858 -25.54 12.67 18.67
CA ASN A 858 -24.86 12.12 17.49
C ASN A 858 -25.20 12.90 16.21
N HIS A 859 -26.44 13.39 16.07
CA HIS A 859 -26.83 14.28 14.96
C HIS A 859 -26.14 15.65 15.07
N ALA A 860 -26.00 16.18 16.28
CA ALA A 860 -25.23 17.39 16.52
C ALA A 860 -23.75 17.19 16.11
N GLY A 861 -23.19 16.03 16.45
CA GLY A 861 -21.84 15.62 16.03
C GLY A 861 -21.69 15.49 14.51
N ALA A 862 -22.68 14.89 13.83
CA ALA A 862 -22.70 14.81 12.38
C ALA A 862 -22.79 16.19 11.72
N MET A 863 -23.59 17.12 12.27
CA MET A 863 -23.66 18.50 11.80
C MET A 863 -22.33 19.25 12.01
N GLN A 864 -21.63 19.02 13.11
CA GLN A 864 -20.26 19.55 13.31
C GLN A 864 -19.31 19.00 12.24
N MET A 865 -19.32 17.69 11.99
CA MET A 865 -18.48 17.03 10.97
C MET A 865 -18.79 17.50 9.55
N TYR A 866 -20.07 17.76 9.23
CA TYR A 866 -20.50 18.33 7.95
C TYR A 866 -19.89 19.71 7.70
N HIS A 867 -20.02 20.62 8.67
CA HIS A 867 -19.48 21.98 8.54
C HIS A 867 -17.95 22.01 8.58
N PHE A 868 -17.33 21.13 9.37
CA PHE A 868 -15.89 20.88 9.34
C PHE A 868 -15.45 20.46 7.93
N ALA A 869 -16.08 19.43 7.34
CA ALA A 869 -15.74 18.93 6.02
C ALA A 869 -15.96 19.98 4.92
N ARG A 870 -17.07 20.72 4.96
CA ARG A 870 -17.38 21.81 4.03
C ARG A 870 -16.31 22.90 4.09
N ALA A 871 -15.90 23.32 5.28
CA ALA A 871 -14.87 24.34 5.43
C ALA A 871 -13.51 23.88 4.88
N ILE A 872 -13.11 22.64 5.18
CA ILE A 872 -11.84 22.08 4.70
C ILE A 872 -11.80 21.97 3.17
N VAL A 873 -12.88 21.53 2.52
CA VAL A 873 -12.93 21.49 1.04
C VAL A 873 -12.84 22.89 0.47
N LEU A 874 -13.61 23.85 1.01
CA LEU A 874 -13.60 25.23 0.53
C LEU A 874 -12.22 25.88 0.72
N LEU A 875 -11.50 25.61 1.80
CA LEU A 875 -10.17 26.18 2.02
C LEU A 875 -9.09 25.62 1.08
N ASN A 876 -9.27 24.40 0.57
CA ASN A 876 -8.26 23.69 -0.23
C ASN A 876 -8.68 23.50 -1.70
N GLN A 877 -9.75 24.17 -2.15
CA GLN A 877 -10.20 24.21 -3.54
C GLN A 877 -9.81 25.56 -4.17
N PRO A 878 -9.03 25.57 -5.28
CA PRO A 878 -8.74 26.80 -6.00
C PRO A 878 -10.00 27.47 -6.55
N THR A 879 -10.02 28.81 -6.63
CA THR A 879 -11.13 29.56 -7.26
C THR A 879 -10.67 30.33 -8.50
N THR A 880 -11.37 30.15 -9.62
CA THR A 880 -11.11 30.82 -10.91
C THR A 880 -12.14 31.90 -11.27
N GLY A 881 -13.21 32.04 -10.48
CA GLY A 881 -14.37 32.90 -10.79
C GLY A 881 -14.29 34.36 -10.30
N GLY A 882 -13.08 34.88 -10.06
CA GLY A 882 -12.86 36.27 -9.62
C GLY A 882 -13.54 36.62 -8.28
N LEU A 883 -13.85 37.90 -8.07
CA LEU A 883 -14.35 38.44 -6.79
C LEU A 883 -15.71 37.85 -6.36
N ASN A 884 -16.59 37.52 -7.31
CA ASN A 884 -17.91 36.97 -7.00
C ASN A 884 -17.82 35.54 -6.44
N ALA A 885 -16.99 34.68 -7.05
CA ALA A 885 -16.74 33.33 -6.54
C ALA A 885 -16.08 33.37 -5.16
N TYR A 886 -15.11 34.27 -4.96
CA TYR A 886 -14.51 34.49 -3.64
C TYR A 886 -15.54 34.91 -2.58
N ARG A 887 -16.43 35.86 -2.91
CA ARG A 887 -17.52 36.29 -2.00
C ARG A 887 -18.46 35.14 -1.64
N GLN A 888 -18.81 34.29 -2.60
CA GLN A 888 -19.66 33.12 -2.37
C GLN A 888 -18.99 32.07 -1.48
N GLN A 889 -17.70 31.79 -1.73
CA GLN A 889 -16.88 30.90 -0.89
C GLN A 889 -16.78 31.44 0.54
N GLN A 890 -16.49 32.74 0.70
CA GLN A 890 -16.41 33.38 2.02
C GLN A 890 -17.76 33.38 2.74
N LYS A 891 -18.88 33.50 2.02
CA LYS A 891 -20.23 33.36 2.60
C LYS A 891 -20.43 31.94 3.16
N CYS A 892 -20.08 30.90 2.39
CA CYS A 892 -20.19 29.50 2.82
C CYS A 892 -19.29 29.17 4.02
N LEU A 893 -18.09 29.73 4.08
CA LEU A 893 -17.18 29.62 5.23
C LEU A 893 -17.77 30.30 6.47
N ASN A 894 -18.31 31.52 6.33
CA ASN A 894 -18.97 32.22 7.43
C ASN A 894 -20.23 31.49 7.95
N GLU A 895 -21.01 30.86 7.07
CA GLU A 895 -22.14 30.01 7.48
C GLU A 895 -21.67 28.81 8.31
N SER A 896 -20.59 28.15 7.88
CA SER A 896 -20.04 26.99 8.57
C SER A 896 -19.44 27.38 9.92
N LEU A 897 -18.70 28.50 9.98
CA LEU A 897 -18.23 29.12 11.22
C LEU A 897 -19.38 29.38 12.20
N ARG A 898 -20.44 30.05 11.73
CA ARG A 898 -21.60 30.37 12.57
C ARG A 898 -22.22 29.09 13.14
N MET A 899 -22.49 28.10 12.30
CA MET A 899 -23.12 26.85 12.73
C MET A 899 -22.27 26.09 13.74
N ILE A 900 -20.96 25.94 13.50
CA ILE A 900 -20.06 25.22 14.40
C ILE A 900 -19.99 25.89 15.78
N CYS A 901 -19.76 27.21 15.81
CA CYS A 901 -19.71 27.97 17.06
C CYS A 901 -21.06 27.98 17.77
N SER A 902 -22.16 28.08 17.03
CA SER A 902 -23.52 28.01 17.58
C SER A 902 -23.84 26.67 18.24
N ILE A 903 -23.45 25.55 17.62
CA ILE A 903 -23.62 24.20 18.19
C ILE A 903 -22.72 24.03 19.41
N ALA A 904 -21.46 24.48 19.32
CA ALA A 904 -20.53 24.40 20.44
C ALA A 904 -20.99 25.21 21.65
N ASN A 905 -21.55 26.41 21.43
CA ASN A 905 -22.07 27.26 22.49
C ASN A 905 -23.34 26.70 23.16
N ALA A 906 -24.00 25.70 22.55
CA ALA A 906 -25.09 24.93 23.17
C ALA A 906 -24.58 23.78 24.05
N CYS A 907 -23.29 23.44 23.98
CA CYS A 907 -22.69 22.40 24.80
C CYS A 907 -22.55 22.88 26.25
N ARG A 908 -23.12 22.12 27.17
CA ARG A 908 -23.07 22.40 28.62
C ARG A 908 -21.94 21.61 29.28
N GLU A 909 -21.55 22.05 30.47
CA GLU A 909 -20.67 21.30 31.36
C GLU A 909 -21.17 19.85 31.56
N GLY A 910 -20.24 18.91 31.68
CA GLY A 910 -20.55 17.48 31.87
C GLY A 910 -20.94 16.71 30.60
N LYS A 911 -20.77 17.29 29.40
CA LYS A 911 -20.97 16.60 28.11
C LYS A 911 -19.67 16.46 27.30
N PRO A 912 -18.70 15.65 27.78
CA PRO A 912 -17.39 15.55 27.15
C PRO A 912 -17.46 15.05 25.71
N ALA A 913 -18.31 14.06 25.41
CA ALA A 913 -18.43 13.47 24.06
C ALA A 913 -18.64 14.50 22.94
N MET A 914 -19.57 15.44 23.14
CA MET A 914 -19.80 16.53 22.18
C MET A 914 -18.66 17.55 22.18
N ALA A 915 -18.12 17.88 23.34
CA ALA A 915 -17.01 18.83 23.45
C ALA A 915 -15.79 18.36 22.62
N PHE A 916 -15.49 17.07 22.57
CA PHE A 916 -14.42 16.50 21.73
C PHE A 916 -14.60 16.85 20.24
N VAL A 917 -15.77 16.61 19.68
CA VAL A 917 -16.07 16.92 18.28
C VAL A 917 -16.09 18.44 18.04
N ASN A 918 -16.59 19.21 19.03
CA ASN A 918 -16.61 20.67 18.95
C ASN A 918 -15.19 21.25 18.87
N VAL A 919 -14.23 20.78 19.68
CA VAL A 919 -12.83 21.24 19.62
C VAL A 919 -12.27 21.07 18.21
N GLN A 920 -12.47 19.89 17.62
CA GLN A 920 -11.96 19.57 16.27
C GLN A 920 -12.60 20.46 15.20
N ALA A 921 -13.92 20.63 15.26
CA ALA A 921 -14.68 21.44 14.32
C ALA A 921 -14.32 22.94 14.43
N ILE A 922 -14.25 23.48 15.65
CA ILE A 922 -13.89 24.88 15.92
C ILE A 922 -12.50 25.19 15.41
N PHE A 923 -11.53 24.31 15.68
CA PHE A 923 -10.15 24.55 15.24
C PHE A 923 -10.07 24.65 13.71
N ALA A 924 -10.76 23.78 12.98
CA ALA A 924 -10.74 23.79 11.52
C ALA A 924 -11.36 25.06 10.91
N VAL A 925 -12.54 25.50 11.35
CA VAL A 925 -13.10 26.78 10.86
C VAL A 925 -12.40 28.00 11.43
N GLY A 926 -11.73 27.85 12.57
CA GLY A 926 -10.88 28.88 13.14
C GLY A 926 -9.81 29.35 12.16
N GLN A 927 -9.27 28.44 11.32
CA GLN A 927 -8.25 28.75 10.31
C GLN A 927 -8.70 29.78 9.26
N CYS A 928 -10.00 30.04 9.09
CA CYS A 928 -10.53 30.97 8.09
C CYS A 928 -11.13 32.27 8.64
N VAL A 929 -10.98 32.53 9.95
CA VAL A 929 -11.59 33.69 10.61
C VAL A 929 -10.69 34.93 10.48
N GLN A 930 -11.22 35.99 9.88
CA GLN A 930 -10.47 37.23 9.64
C GLN A 930 -10.84 38.39 10.58
N MET A 931 -12.04 38.37 11.17
CA MET A 931 -12.54 39.47 12.01
C MET A 931 -12.08 39.30 13.47
N PRO A 932 -11.35 40.27 14.07
CA PRO A 932 -10.83 40.15 15.43
C PRO A 932 -11.90 39.87 16.49
N GLU A 933 -13.09 40.46 16.35
CA GLU A 933 -14.22 40.23 17.27
C GLU A 933 -14.68 38.77 17.25
N LYS A 934 -14.75 38.15 16.07
CA LYS A 934 -15.11 36.74 15.91
C LYS A 934 -13.99 35.81 16.34
N GLN A 935 -12.73 36.20 16.13
CA GLN A 935 -11.56 35.46 16.62
C GLN A 935 -11.58 35.37 18.15
N ALA A 936 -11.82 36.49 18.84
CA ALA A 936 -11.90 36.54 20.30
C ALA A 936 -13.04 35.65 20.84
N GLU A 937 -14.22 35.72 20.23
CA GLU A 937 -15.35 34.88 20.65
C GLU A 937 -15.11 33.38 20.36
N LEU A 938 -14.53 33.05 19.21
CA LEU A 938 -14.19 31.66 18.89
C LEU A 938 -13.19 31.07 19.88
N LEU A 939 -12.19 31.86 20.30
CA LEU A 939 -11.22 31.42 21.31
C LEU A 939 -11.89 31.14 22.65
N ASP A 940 -12.81 32.00 23.11
CA ASP A 940 -13.59 31.75 24.34
C ASP A 940 -14.39 30.44 24.27
N ILE A 941 -15.03 30.16 23.12
CA ILE A 941 -15.74 28.91 22.91
C ILE A 941 -14.76 27.73 22.90
N LEU A 942 -13.62 27.86 22.22
CA LEU A 942 -12.60 26.82 22.15
C LEU A 942 -12.04 26.47 23.54
N ASP A 943 -11.69 27.48 24.34
CA ASP A 943 -11.17 27.30 25.70
C ASP A 943 -12.19 26.56 26.57
N ARG A 944 -13.47 26.98 26.55
CA ARG A 944 -14.54 26.26 27.26
C ARG A 944 -14.69 24.81 26.78
N MET A 945 -14.59 24.55 25.48
CA MET A 945 -14.69 23.18 24.96
C MET A 945 -13.48 22.33 25.35
N LEU A 946 -12.28 22.90 25.39
CA LEU A 946 -11.06 22.24 25.89
C LEU A 946 -11.18 21.89 27.38
N GLU A 947 -11.74 22.78 28.19
CA GLU A 947 -12.02 22.52 29.61
C GLU A 947 -13.01 21.37 29.81
N ILE A 948 -14.13 21.37 29.07
CA ILE A 948 -15.18 20.33 29.20
C ILE A 948 -14.69 18.98 28.69
N SER A 949 -14.01 18.97 27.54
CA SER A 949 -13.49 17.74 26.92
C SER A 949 -12.26 17.20 27.66
N LYS A 950 -11.52 18.05 28.37
CA LYS A 950 -10.18 17.71 28.87
C LYS A 950 -9.29 17.19 27.74
N PHE A 951 -9.46 17.73 26.53
CA PHE A 951 -8.59 17.44 25.39
C PHE A 951 -7.22 18.08 25.66
N PRO A 952 -6.10 17.40 25.41
CA PRO A 952 -4.76 17.98 25.57
C PRO A 952 -4.62 19.25 24.72
N ALA A 953 -4.44 20.37 25.41
CA ALA A 953 -4.57 21.71 24.84
C ALA A 953 -3.23 22.28 24.34
N SER A 954 -2.11 21.55 24.41
CA SER A 954 -0.79 22.14 24.18
C SER A 954 -0.65 22.71 22.77
N GLY A 955 -0.82 24.03 22.70
CA GLY A 955 -0.61 24.83 21.50
C GLY A 955 -1.81 25.06 20.60
N LEU A 956 -2.99 24.44 20.78
CA LEU A 956 -4.11 24.63 19.81
C LEU A 956 -4.55 26.10 19.68
N VAL A 957 -4.70 26.78 20.80
CA VAL A 957 -5.05 28.21 20.84
C VAL A 957 -3.93 29.06 20.26
N GLU A 958 -2.68 28.78 20.62
CA GLU A 958 -1.51 29.52 20.14
C GLU A 958 -1.23 29.30 18.66
N GLU A 959 -1.46 28.09 18.16
CA GLU A 959 -1.37 27.71 16.75
C GLU A 959 -2.43 28.46 15.94
N LEU A 960 -3.67 28.53 16.44
CA LEU A 960 -4.72 29.29 15.77
C LEU A 960 -4.42 30.79 15.74
N LYS A 961 -3.91 31.35 16.84
CA LYS A 961 -3.42 32.73 16.88
C LYS A 961 -2.28 32.95 15.88
N LYS A 962 -1.37 31.98 15.76
CA LYS A 962 -0.25 32.04 14.80
C LYS A 962 -0.77 32.04 13.35
N VAL A 963 -1.75 31.19 13.03
CA VAL A 963 -2.40 31.15 11.71
C VAL A 963 -3.07 32.49 11.35
N TRP A 964 -3.54 33.27 12.33
CA TRP A 964 -4.09 34.60 12.08
C TRP A 964 -3.05 35.72 11.93
N GLN A 965 -1.81 35.47 12.37
CA GLN A 965 -0.69 36.40 12.24
C GLN A 965 0.08 36.23 10.94
N GLU A 966 0.14 34.99 10.44
CA GLU A 966 0.63 34.63 9.10
C GLU A 966 -0.35 35.08 8.00
#